data_AF-A0A5C5V6P2-F1
#
_entry.id   AF-A0A5C5V6P2-F1
#
_cell.length_a   1.000
_cell.length_b   1.000
_cell.length_c   1.000
_cell.angle_alpha   90.00
_cell.angle_beta   90.00
_cell.angle_gamma   90.00
#
_symmetry.space_group_name_H-M   'P 1'
#
loop_
_entity.id
_entity.type
_entity.pdbx_description
1 polymer ?
#
loop_
_entity_poly.entity_id
_entity_poly.type
_entity_poly.pdbx_seq_one_letter_code
_entity_poly.pdbx_strand_id
1 'polypeptide(L)'
;MRSFSLTTLAACLVVATLCPTAAAVRLNTNPSTSAGDPPLQFESIALTPDGATIVASALFDNAGTTNYVYSLTLPANPAGATVDVTQLSPLTFSIEVNYDVAFTPVISPDGQTILYTHDNGAPPGNSIYKLPISGEQFASSFTGLFGGNNLVAPGNGNSFPVYSPSGGTVYFVNEESAFGGSIPDLSGSAGAGNVIGWDDLADWDQLYSVPAAGGTPVAVTQPGDGDIDPGLFALTPDGASFVFAPDNPVAAKINRGEIRPKLYSIPSSGGTRAEIPMPAPAHDFSITNQLTVTPDGQSVLFVGDYLTHGKNELFSVPIAGGTPTRVSDELPFAGDVYAFAVSPDGASVAYAAGQNSSATTELFLTPIAGGVGASIRVSDAPASNSGLFDVASGANAGLNTDDEPEEIATGQILFSSNGEQIYYLGAMDTPEVNDLYVVDLSEKSGLTPSPFYFIGPAGGEFFDESNWEDAQGANPPENSINPGENIRQSLIVDGDSIVATGGEVRFQLGGSLELTPGSQLNMTGANGQLQFFPGSGFKATDASVVAREDIIFAGTTHLDGAQIQSQADDIEFQDKHDTVIIDSTLTADDNLIFDNSATSVFGSTLISQNGISMRYEIDIVLTDTDIELRDDDRLGGISDLFAGPQGEGSTLWLKGESTLTANSIRDGVDLVIDDSSVATMLVSTVKTYDLVGDDGASTITLASADASLVLGHPGSFDARPFIINGLTGLSYQADPTAWNVADWDGLSALPLLKLVGSGGLPGDFNGDGVVDAADYTVWRDNLGLADAALNGNGVGDPSGLVVPADYELWRGNFGASSSIDSAGTAPEPASVAMAMAALLASLATRRRVPHCPERDWK
;
A
#
# COMPACT_ATOMS: atom_id res chain seq x y z
N MET A 1 -11.80 38.56 54.55
CA MET A 1 -11.11 38.00 55.74
C MET A 1 -10.61 36.60 55.42
N ARG A 2 -9.32 36.47 55.12
CA ARG A 2 -8.38 35.43 55.57
C ARG A 2 -7.08 35.67 54.81
N SER A 3 -6.03 35.94 55.58
CA SER A 3 -4.71 36.37 55.17
C SER A 3 -3.70 35.28 55.53
N PHE A 4 -2.89 34.81 54.59
CA PHE A 4 -1.63 34.07 54.74
C PHE A 4 -1.01 34.00 53.33
N SER A 5 0.25 34.23 53.02
CA SER A 5 1.43 34.82 53.67
C SER A 5 2.42 35.09 52.52
N LEU A 6 2.85 36.33 52.33
CA LEU A 6 3.96 36.67 51.43
C LEU A 6 5.28 36.19 52.06
N THR A 7 5.83 35.09 51.58
CA THR A 7 7.27 34.80 51.72
C THR A 7 7.68 33.75 50.68
N THR A 8 8.75 34.06 49.94
CA THR A 8 9.47 33.23 48.95
C THR A 8 8.95 33.26 47.50
N LEU A 9 9.07 34.41 46.84
CA LEU A 9 9.16 34.50 45.37
C LEU A 9 10.42 35.32 45.04
N ALA A 10 11.57 34.68 45.15
CA ALA A 10 12.87 35.22 44.74
C ALA A 10 13.75 34.06 44.26
N ALA A 11 13.33 33.40 43.18
CA ALA A 11 14.15 32.53 42.34
C ALA A 11 13.28 31.98 41.19
N CYS A 12 12.88 32.82 40.24
CA CYS A 12 12.43 32.40 38.91
C CYS A 12 12.57 33.58 37.95
N LEU A 13 13.80 34.08 37.84
CA LEU A 13 14.26 34.79 36.67
C LEU A 13 15.52 34.06 36.20
N VAL A 14 15.34 32.79 35.85
CA VAL A 14 16.26 32.17 34.90
C VAL A 14 15.84 32.78 33.57
N VAL A 15 16.57 33.80 33.16
CA VAL A 15 16.71 34.11 31.73
C VAL A 15 16.98 32.76 31.09
N ALA A 16 16.04 32.28 30.27
CA ALA A 16 16.32 31.20 29.34
C ALA A 16 17.43 31.71 28.42
N THR A 17 18.68 31.58 28.88
CA THR A 17 19.80 31.49 27.98
C THR A 17 19.48 30.27 27.13
N LEU A 18 18.99 30.52 25.92
CA LEU A 18 18.98 29.59 24.81
C LEU A 18 20.28 28.80 24.91
N CYS A 19 20.19 27.56 25.41
CA CYS A 19 21.26 26.60 25.21
C CYS A 19 21.34 26.48 23.69
N PRO A 20 22.53 26.60 23.07
CA PRO A 20 22.63 26.32 21.65
C PRO A 20 22.15 24.88 21.49
N THR A 21 20.98 24.70 20.89
CA THR A 21 20.52 23.40 20.42
C THR A 21 21.61 22.91 19.49
N ALA A 22 22.29 21.83 19.85
CA ALA A 22 23.33 21.25 19.01
C ALA A 22 22.68 20.89 17.67
N ALA A 23 23.00 21.69 16.67
CA ALA A 23 22.46 21.59 15.32
C ALA A 23 23.05 20.36 14.63
N ALA A 24 22.35 19.77 13.66
CA ALA A 24 22.95 18.83 12.74
C ALA A 24 24.15 19.51 12.05
N VAL A 25 25.28 18.80 11.96
CA VAL A 25 26.50 19.37 11.39
C VAL A 25 26.80 18.69 10.06
N ARG A 26 26.89 19.48 8.99
CA ARG A 26 27.41 19.02 7.71
C ARG A 26 28.86 18.59 7.87
N LEU A 27 29.20 17.38 7.40
CA LEU A 27 30.57 16.92 7.34
C LEU A 27 31.26 17.53 6.11
N ASN A 28 32.31 18.32 6.34
CA ASN A 28 33.07 18.90 5.24
C ASN A 28 33.94 17.81 4.59
N THR A 29 33.80 17.58 3.29
CA THR A 29 34.58 16.60 2.52
C THR A 29 35.64 17.28 1.64
N ASN A 30 36.65 16.52 1.20
CA ASN A 30 37.65 16.97 0.23
C ASN A 30 37.73 15.99 -0.95
N PRO A 31 37.48 16.42 -2.22
CA PRO A 31 37.26 17.81 -2.65
C PRO A 31 35.97 18.42 -2.12
N SER A 32 35.99 19.75 -1.95
CA SER A 32 34.90 20.46 -1.30
C SER A 32 33.65 20.44 -2.16
N THR A 33 32.52 20.17 -1.54
CA THR A 33 31.16 20.36 -2.07
C THR A 33 30.73 21.83 -2.19
N SER A 34 31.70 22.76 -2.32
CA SER A 34 31.45 24.21 -2.40
C SER A 34 31.60 24.75 -3.83
N ALA A 35 30.90 25.84 -4.13
CA ALA A 35 30.68 26.37 -5.48
C ALA A 35 31.96 26.55 -6.32
N GLY A 36 32.15 25.69 -7.34
CA GLY A 36 33.20 25.82 -8.35
C GLY A 36 33.62 24.51 -9.04
N ASP A 37 33.51 23.38 -8.35
CA ASP A 37 33.68 22.01 -8.87
C ASP A 37 32.30 21.31 -8.91
N PRO A 38 32.07 20.27 -9.74
CA PRO A 38 30.81 19.50 -9.68
C PRO A 38 30.62 18.97 -8.25
N PRO A 39 29.46 19.20 -7.61
CA PRO A 39 29.24 18.79 -6.23
C PRO A 39 29.27 17.26 -6.11
N LEU A 40 29.91 16.74 -5.06
CA LEU A 40 29.75 15.34 -4.64
C LEU A 40 28.29 15.12 -4.26
N GLN A 41 27.61 14.21 -4.96
CA GLN A 41 26.27 13.73 -4.57
C GLN A 41 26.42 12.31 -4.01
N PHE A 42 26.26 12.16 -2.69
CA PHE A 42 26.24 10.85 -2.05
C PHE A 42 24.89 10.19 -2.26
N GLU A 43 24.87 8.90 -2.56
CA GLU A 43 23.62 8.17 -2.79
C GLU A 43 23.31 7.21 -1.64
N SER A 44 24.34 6.57 -1.09
CA SER A 44 24.22 5.60 -0.01
C SER A 44 25.46 5.58 0.88
N ILE A 45 25.28 5.22 2.15
CA ILE A 45 26.34 5.14 3.15
C ILE A 45 26.25 3.85 3.99
N ALA A 46 27.41 3.34 4.40
CA ALA A 46 27.55 2.25 5.36
C ALA A 46 28.70 2.54 6.34
N LEU A 47 28.59 2.07 7.59
CA LEU A 47 29.59 2.30 8.64
C LEU A 47 30.32 1.00 8.99
N THR A 48 31.65 1.06 9.12
CA THR A 48 32.44 -0.09 9.57
C THR A 48 32.07 -0.49 11.00
N PRO A 49 32.16 -1.79 11.36
CA PRO A 49 31.79 -2.27 12.71
C PRO A 49 32.53 -1.58 13.87
N ASP A 50 33.74 -1.07 13.63
CA ASP A 50 34.50 -0.30 14.61
C ASP A 50 34.04 1.17 14.76
N GLY A 51 33.15 1.63 13.88
CA GLY A 51 32.63 3.00 13.84
C GLY A 51 33.61 4.03 13.28
N ALA A 52 34.75 3.62 12.74
CA ALA A 52 35.83 4.53 12.36
C ALA A 52 35.76 5.03 10.90
N THR A 53 35.07 4.31 10.01
CA THR A 53 35.07 4.62 8.57
C THR A 53 33.67 4.49 7.99
N ILE A 54 33.21 5.52 7.28
CA ILE A 54 32.05 5.44 6.40
C ILE A 54 32.51 5.02 5.01
N VAL A 55 31.83 4.07 4.40
CA VAL A 55 31.94 3.75 2.97
C VAL A 55 30.69 4.31 2.28
N ALA A 56 30.88 5.01 1.17
CA ALA A 56 29.78 5.68 0.47
C ALA A 56 29.84 5.43 -1.04
N SER A 57 28.68 5.35 -1.70
CA SER A 57 28.58 5.55 -3.14
C SER A 57 28.31 7.03 -3.43
N ALA A 58 28.93 7.56 -4.49
CA ALA A 58 28.70 8.94 -4.93
C ALA A 58 28.97 9.15 -6.43
N LEU A 59 28.23 10.10 -7.02
CA LEU A 59 28.43 10.61 -8.37
C LEU A 59 29.51 11.70 -8.38
N PHE A 60 30.43 11.62 -9.34
CA PHE A 60 31.59 12.52 -9.44
C PHE A 60 31.84 12.99 -10.89
N ASP A 61 30.92 13.72 -11.53
CA ASP A 61 31.21 14.65 -12.65
C ASP A 61 29.98 15.48 -13.09
N ASN A 62 30.20 16.41 -14.03
CA ASN A 62 29.16 17.22 -14.69
C ASN A 62 28.30 16.43 -15.72
N ALA A 63 28.61 15.16 -15.97
CA ALA A 63 27.89 14.32 -16.94
C ALA A 63 26.83 13.44 -16.26
N GLY A 64 26.98 13.14 -14.96
CA GLY A 64 25.96 12.50 -14.13
C GLY A 64 25.72 11.03 -14.43
N THR A 65 26.69 10.31 -15.00
CA THR A 65 26.45 8.94 -15.51
C THR A 65 27.24 7.83 -14.81
N THR A 66 27.99 8.11 -13.75
CA THR A 66 28.95 7.14 -13.18
C THR A 66 29.05 7.21 -11.65
N ASN A 67 28.67 6.12 -10.98
CA ASN A 67 28.83 5.95 -9.53
C ASN A 67 30.18 5.36 -9.12
N TYR A 68 30.83 5.99 -8.14
CA TYR A 68 32.08 5.53 -7.54
C TYR A 68 31.91 5.22 -6.06
N VAL A 69 32.81 4.40 -5.53
CA VAL A 69 32.82 4.03 -4.11
C VAL A 69 33.98 4.72 -3.40
N TYR A 70 33.69 5.31 -2.24
CA TYR A 70 34.61 6.09 -1.43
C TYR A 70 34.65 5.60 0.02
N SER A 71 35.77 5.82 0.69
CA SER A 71 35.89 5.70 2.14
C SER A 71 36.19 7.05 2.78
N LEU A 72 35.59 7.27 3.95
CA LEU A 72 35.62 8.50 4.73
C LEU A 72 36.03 8.13 6.16
N THR A 73 37.24 8.50 6.57
CA THR A 73 37.71 8.22 7.93
C THR A 73 37.14 9.23 8.91
N LEU A 74 36.34 8.76 9.86
CA LEU A 74 35.65 9.60 10.82
C LEU A 74 36.57 10.06 11.95
N PRO A 75 36.64 11.37 12.23
CA PRO A 75 37.33 11.87 13.42
C PRO A 75 36.48 11.62 14.67
N ALA A 76 37.13 11.54 15.84
CA ALA A 76 36.46 11.33 17.12
C ALA A 76 35.43 12.42 17.48
N ASN A 77 35.59 13.63 16.92
CA ASN A 77 34.57 14.67 16.98
C ASN A 77 34.31 15.18 15.54
N PRO A 78 33.19 14.76 14.92
CA PRO A 78 32.89 15.09 13.53
C PRO A 78 32.46 16.55 13.32
N ALA A 79 32.01 17.26 14.36
CA ALA A 79 31.52 18.62 14.21
C ALA A 79 32.64 19.59 13.79
N GLY A 80 32.56 20.12 12.56
CA GLY A 80 33.49 21.12 12.02
C GLY A 80 34.86 20.56 11.57
N ALA A 81 35.04 19.25 11.54
CA ALA A 81 36.24 18.62 10.98
C ALA A 81 36.10 18.45 9.46
N THR A 82 37.23 18.52 8.74
CA THR A 82 37.30 18.08 7.34
C THR A 82 37.62 16.59 7.31
N VAL A 83 36.77 15.83 6.64
CA VAL A 83 36.90 14.39 6.45
C VAL A 83 37.56 14.13 5.10
N ASP A 84 38.67 13.38 5.13
CA ASP A 84 39.36 12.98 3.91
C ASP A 84 38.54 11.90 3.19
N VAL A 85 38.19 12.16 1.93
CA VAL A 85 37.52 11.21 1.05
C VAL A 85 38.57 10.47 0.23
N THR A 86 38.63 9.15 0.36
CA THR A 86 39.53 8.29 -0.40
C THR A 86 38.70 7.47 -1.38
N GLN A 87 38.94 7.63 -2.67
CA GLN A 87 38.28 6.80 -3.68
C GLN A 87 38.80 5.36 -3.62
N LEU A 88 37.89 4.40 -3.51
CA LEU A 88 38.21 2.98 -3.50
C LEU A 88 38.16 2.37 -4.90
N SER A 89 37.21 2.76 -5.74
CA SER A 89 37.06 2.27 -7.13
C SER A 89 38.04 2.96 -8.11
N PRO A 90 38.58 2.27 -9.14
CA PRO A 90 39.55 2.85 -10.08
C PRO A 90 38.94 3.85 -11.09
N LEU A 91 39.77 4.79 -11.57
CA LEU A 91 39.38 5.89 -12.48
C LEU A 91 39.37 5.54 -13.98
N THR A 92 39.96 4.43 -14.41
CA THR A 92 40.19 4.16 -15.85
C THR A 92 39.84 2.73 -16.24
N PHE A 93 38.61 2.55 -16.74
CA PHE A 93 38.30 1.53 -17.73
C PHE A 93 37.89 2.27 -19.00
N SER A 94 38.59 2.00 -20.11
CA SER A 94 38.33 2.68 -21.36
C SER A 94 37.04 2.17 -21.99
N ILE A 95 36.14 3.10 -22.32
CA ILE A 95 34.97 3.02 -23.22
C ILE A 95 33.63 2.78 -22.48
N GLU A 96 32.69 3.72 -22.65
CA GLU A 96 31.22 3.62 -22.47
C GLU A 96 30.67 2.40 -21.72
N VAL A 97 30.90 2.32 -20.41
CA VAL A 97 30.14 1.45 -19.50
C VAL A 97 29.71 2.30 -18.32
N ASN A 98 28.40 2.45 -18.11
CA ASN A 98 27.85 3.15 -16.95
C ASN A 98 28.18 2.34 -15.70
N TYR A 99 28.72 2.99 -14.67
CA TYR A 99 28.89 2.35 -13.37
C TYR A 99 27.56 2.47 -12.64
N ASP A 100 26.85 1.35 -12.50
CA ASP A 100 25.70 1.27 -11.61
C ASP A 100 26.13 0.60 -10.32
N VAL A 101 26.34 1.40 -9.26
CA VAL A 101 26.39 0.85 -7.91
C VAL A 101 24.95 0.57 -7.52
N ALA A 102 24.47 -0.61 -7.89
CA ALA A 102 23.07 -1.02 -7.78
C ALA A 102 22.55 -1.17 -6.33
N PHE A 103 23.41 -1.04 -5.31
CA PHE A 103 23.02 -1.17 -3.91
C PHE A 103 24.00 -0.49 -2.95
N THR A 104 23.54 -0.21 -1.73
CA THR A 104 24.31 0.32 -0.60
C THR A 104 25.55 -0.53 -0.30
N PRO A 105 26.78 0.03 -0.20
CA PRO A 105 27.98 -0.76 0.07
C PRO A 105 27.86 -1.70 1.28
N VAL A 106 28.00 -3.02 1.05
CA VAL A 106 27.82 -4.04 2.10
C VAL A 106 29.17 -4.38 2.72
N ILE A 107 29.40 -3.91 3.94
CA ILE A 107 30.67 -4.11 4.66
C ILE A 107 30.74 -5.51 5.28
N SER A 108 31.86 -6.20 5.07
CA SER A 108 32.14 -7.50 5.69
C SER A 108 32.21 -7.39 7.23
N PRO A 109 31.80 -8.41 8.00
CA PRO A 109 31.78 -8.34 9.46
C PRO A 109 33.12 -8.05 10.15
N ASP A 110 34.26 -8.28 9.48
CA ASP A 110 35.60 -7.92 9.98
C ASP A 110 36.00 -6.45 9.70
N GLY A 111 35.14 -5.69 9.01
CA GLY A 111 35.35 -4.30 8.63
C GLY A 111 36.44 -4.08 7.59
N GLN A 112 36.96 -5.11 6.92
CA GLN A 112 38.11 -4.98 6.03
C GLN A 112 37.74 -4.81 4.55
N THR A 113 36.56 -5.28 4.15
CA THR A 113 36.14 -5.33 2.75
C THR A 113 34.69 -4.93 2.56
N ILE A 114 34.32 -4.58 1.33
CA ILE A 114 32.93 -4.38 0.90
C ILE A 114 32.58 -5.34 -0.23
N LEU A 115 31.28 -5.62 -0.37
CA LEU A 115 30.68 -6.10 -1.61
C LEU A 115 30.14 -4.91 -2.41
N TYR A 116 30.28 -4.96 -3.73
CA TYR A 116 29.72 -3.99 -4.67
C TYR A 116 29.47 -4.66 -6.05
N THR A 117 28.58 -4.09 -6.87
CA THR A 117 28.31 -4.57 -8.25
C THR A 117 29.13 -3.84 -9.31
N HIS A 118 29.39 -4.53 -10.42
CA HIS A 118 30.01 -3.92 -11.59
C HIS A 118 29.57 -4.64 -12.89
N ASP A 119 29.18 -3.84 -13.89
CA ASP A 119 28.99 -4.29 -15.27
C ASP A 119 30.34 -4.30 -16.00
N ASN A 120 30.81 -5.49 -16.38
CA ASN A 120 32.13 -5.68 -16.99
C ASN A 120 32.13 -5.51 -18.52
N GLY A 121 31.02 -5.08 -19.12
CA GLY A 121 30.86 -5.00 -20.57
C GLY A 121 30.76 -6.37 -21.25
N ALA A 122 30.24 -6.35 -22.47
CA ALA A 122 29.54 -7.48 -23.10
C ALA A 122 30.19 -8.89 -23.04
N PRO A 123 29.39 -9.95 -22.80
CA PRO A 123 27.95 -9.85 -22.57
C PRO A 123 27.66 -9.28 -21.17
N PRO A 124 26.68 -8.35 -21.07
CA PRO A 124 26.40 -7.59 -19.86
C PRO A 124 25.98 -8.55 -18.76
N GLY A 125 26.50 -8.32 -17.56
CA GLY A 125 26.20 -9.14 -16.41
C GLY A 125 26.76 -8.47 -15.18
N ASN A 126 25.89 -7.87 -14.39
CA ASN A 126 26.25 -7.30 -13.10
C ASN A 126 26.74 -8.42 -12.18
N SER A 127 28.04 -8.40 -11.90
CA SER A 127 28.69 -9.36 -11.00
C SER A 127 28.93 -8.71 -9.64
N ILE A 128 28.77 -9.48 -8.56
CA ILE A 128 29.15 -9.05 -7.21
C ILE A 128 30.67 -9.24 -7.03
N TYR A 129 31.36 -8.17 -6.64
CA TYR A 129 32.80 -8.13 -6.38
C TYR A 129 33.10 -7.82 -4.93
N LYS A 130 34.28 -8.25 -4.48
CA LYS A 130 34.84 -7.92 -3.17
C LYS A 130 35.98 -6.92 -3.30
N LEU A 131 35.96 -5.84 -2.51
CA LEU A 131 36.96 -4.76 -2.51
C LEU A 131 37.47 -4.45 -1.09
N PRO A 132 38.79 -4.24 -0.86
CA PRO A 132 39.30 -3.75 0.42
C PRO A 132 38.93 -2.29 0.70
N ILE A 133 38.67 -1.96 1.97
CA ILE A 133 38.32 -0.59 2.42
C ILE A 133 39.56 0.30 2.61
N SER A 134 40.78 -0.26 2.48
CA SER A 134 42.03 0.46 2.75
C SER A 134 42.85 0.76 1.48
N GLY A 135 43.05 2.04 1.18
CA GLY A 135 43.92 2.54 0.10
C GLY A 135 43.24 2.58 -1.29
N GLU A 136 43.77 3.41 -2.20
CA GLU A 136 43.30 3.46 -3.59
C GLU A 136 43.52 2.10 -4.27
N GLN A 137 42.45 1.52 -4.82
CA GLN A 137 42.52 0.18 -5.41
C GLN A 137 42.69 0.25 -6.92
N PHE A 138 43.52 -0.66 -7.44
CA PHE A 138 43.66 -0.89 -8.87
C PHE A 138 42.66 -1.95 -9.34
N ALA A 139 42.29 -1.92 -10.61
CA ALA A 139 41.45 -2.93 -11.27
C ALA A 139 41.83 -4.40 -10.98
N SER A 140 43.12 -4.70 -10.73
CA SER A 140 43.59 -6.05 -10.42
C SER A 140 43.29 -6.54 -8.99
N SER A 141 42.73 -5.68 -8.12
CA SER A 141 42.36 -6.03 -6.74
C SER A 141 40.97 -6.67 -6.64
N PHE A 142 40.16 -6.58 -7.71
CA PHE A 142 38.82 -7.11 -7.74
C PHE A 142 38.82 -8.62 -7.82
N THR A 143 38.10 -9.24 -6.88
CA THR A 143 37.82 -10.67 -6.92
C THR A 143 36.32 -10.84 -7.06
N GLY A 144 35.86 -11.38 -8.20
CA GLY A 144 34.45 -11.72 -8.39
C GLY A 144 34.05 -12.81 -7.40
N LEU A 145 32.91 -12.63 -6.72
CA LEU A 145 32.42 -13.55 -5.70
C LEU A 145 32.14 -14.96 -6.28
N PHE A 146 31.84 -15.04 -7.56
CA PHE A 146 31.48 -16.29 -8.26
C PHE A 146 32.64 -16.92 -9.06
N GLY A 147 33.85 -16.35 -9.03
CA GLY A 147 35.00 -16.83 -9.82
C GLY A 147 34.98 -16.39 -11.29
N GLY A 148 35.59 -17.17 -12.19
CA GLY A 148 35.80 -16.80 -13.61
C GLY A 148 34.63 -17.12 -14.56
N ASN A 149 33.57 -17.75 -14.08
CA ASN A 149 32.33 -17.95 -14.82
C ASN A 149 31.28 -17.06 -14.14
N ASN A 150 31.10 -15.85 -14.66
CA ASN A 150 30.05 -14.94 -14.19
C ASN A 150 28.71 -15.61 -14.41
N LEU A 151 27.90 -15.70 -13.35
CA LEU A 151 26.46 -15.75 -13.56
C LEU A 151 26.11 -14.39 -14.18
N VAL A 152 25.60 -14.44 -15.40
CA VAL A 152 24.86 -13.32 -15.96
C VAL A 152 23.66 -13.18 -15.04
N ALA A 153 23.61 -12.14 -14.20
CA ALA A 153 22.36 -11.73 -13.61
C ALA A 153 21.39 -11.50 -14.79
N PRO A 154 20.28 -12.25 -14.90
CA PRO A 154 19.20 -11.81 -15.76
C PRO A 154 18.60 -10.58 -15.06
N GLY A 155 18.66 -9.41 -15.67
CA GLY A 155 18.06 -8.19 -15.09
C GLY A 155 18.98 -6.98 -15.02
N ASN A 156 18.41 -5.88 -14.52
CA ASN A 156 18.98 -4.53 -14.54
C ASN A 156 20.18 -4.35 -13.59
N GLY A 157 20.39 -5.22 -12.59
CA GLY A 157 21.58 -5.19 -11.72
C GLY A 157 21.41 -5.28 -10.22
N ASN A 158 20.18 -5.44 -9.75
CA ASN A 158 19.77 -5.18 -8.37
C ASN A 158 19.83 -6.45 -7.49
N SER A 159 21.03 -6.92 -7.11
CA SER A 159 21.20 -8.20 -6.37
C SER A 159 21.29 -8.11 -4.83
N PHE A 160 21.13 -6.93 -4.22
CA PHE A 160 21.11 -6.65 -2.77
C PHE A 160 21.76 -7.70 -1.84
N PRO A 161 23.10 -7.81 -1.80
CA PRO A 161 23.74 -8.86 -1.02
C PRO A 161 23.83 -8.54 0.48
N VAL A 162 23.83 -9.57 1.33
CA VAL A 162 24.08 -9.44 2.78
C VAL A 162 25.02 -10.52 3.28
N TYR A 163 25.90 -10.19 4.22
CA TYR A 163 26.74 -11.18 4.89
C TYR A 163 25.98 -11.90 6.00
N SER A 164 26.21 -13.21 6.15
CA SER A 164 25.96 -13.90 7.42
C SER A 164 26.74 -13.22 8.56
N PRO A 165 26.25 -13.25 9.82
CA PRO A 165 26.96 -12.64 10.95
C PRO A 165 28.40 -13.15 11.14
N SER A 166 28.66 -14.40 10.77
CA SER A 166 29.99 -15.00 10.81
C SER A 166 30.94 -14.55 9.68
N GLY A 167 30.41 -13.91 8.63
CA GLY A 167 31.13 -13.55 7.41
C GLY A 167 31.44 -14.72 6.46
N GLY A 168 31.00 -15.94 6.79
CA GLY A 168 31.29 -17.15 6.01
C GLY A 168 30.43 -17.34 4.75
N THR A 169 29.23 -16.77 4.74
CA THR A 169 28.24 -16.86 3.66
C THR A 169 27.79 -15.46 3.25
N VAL A 170 27.57 -15.27 1.95
CA VAL A 170 26.89 -14.12 1.35
C VAL A 170 25.54 -14.60 0.83
N TYR A 171 24.49 -13.87 1.13
CA TYR A 171 23.16 -14.06 0.56
C TYR A 171 22.88 -12.93 -0.41
N PHE A 172 22.06 -13.15 -1.42
CA PHE A 172 21.73 -12.16 -2.45
C PHE A 172 20.41 -12.52 -3.13
N VAL A 173 19.67 -11.52 -3.59
CA VAL A 173 18.49 -11.70 -4.44
C VAL A 173 18.96 -11.82 -5.89
N ASN A 174 18.33 -12.70 -6.66
CA ASN A 174 18.56 -12.78 -8.09
C ASN A 174 17.25 -12.58 -8.83
N GLU A 175 17.20 -11.49 -9.60
CA GLU A 175 16.07 -11.13 -10.44
C GLU A 175 15.83 -12.14 -11.57
N GLU A 176 14.58 -12.25 -12.01
CA GLU A 176 14.20 -12.92 -13.27
C GLU A 176 14.62 -14.40 -13.35
N SER A 177 14.29 -15.17 -12.32
CA SER A 177 14.48 -16.63 -12.34
C SER A 177 13.49 -17.27 -13.34
N ALA A 178 13.91 -17.41 -14.61
CA ALA A 178 13.11 -18.08 -15.63
C ALA A 178 12.51 -19.41 -15.11
N PHE A 179 11.20 -19.55 -15.29
CA PHE A 179 10.34 -20.65 -14.81
C PHE A 179 11.07 -22.02 -14.78
N GLY A 180 11.34 -22.57 -13.59
CA GLY A 180 11.77 -23.98 -13.45
C GLY A 180 12.86 -24.32 -12.43
N GLY A 181 13.37 -23.38 -11.62
CA GLY A 181 14.27 -23.71 -10.50
C GLY A 181 15.66 -24.23 -10.91
N SER A 182 16.04 -24.09 -12.17
CA SER A 182 17.43 -24.21 -12.62
C SER A 182 17.96 -22.82 -12.90
N ILE A 183 19.07 -22.43 -12.26
CA ILE A 183 19.87 -21.27 -12.67
C ILE A 183 20.11 -21.42 -14.19
N PRO A 184 19.66 -20.50 -15.05
CA PRO A 184 19.84 -20.65 -16.49
C PRO A 184 21.33 -20.79 -16.83
N ASP A 185 21.74 -21.92 -17.40
CA ASP A 185 23.02 -22.02 -18.09
C ASP A 185 22.91 -21.23 -19.39
N LEU A 186 23.24 -19.93 -19.35
CA LEU A 186 23.24 -19.04 -20.50
C LEU A 186 24.61 -18.99 -21.20
N SER A 187 25.32 -20.11 -21.27
CA SER A 187 26.45 -20.25 -22.18
C SER A 187 26.04 -20.34 -23.67
N GLY A 188 24.74 -20.29 -23.98
CA GLY A 188 24.19 -20.34 -25.33
C GLY A 188 23.36 -19.11 -25.70
N SER A 189 23.95 -18.24 -26.51
CA SER A 189 23.29 -17.12 -27.19
C SER A 189 21.89 -17.47 -27.75
N ALA A 190 20.83 -16.90 -27.18
CA ALA A 190 19.59 -16.68 -27.91
C ALA A 190 19.88 -15.62 -28.98
N GLY A 191 19.83 -16.03 -30.24
CA GLY A 191 19.99 -15.13 -31.37
C GLY A 191 18.90 -14.04 -31.35
N ALA A 192 19.30 -12.82 -31.67
CA ALA A 192 18.43 -11.68 -31.94
C ALA A 192 17.19 -12.10 -32.75
N GLY A 193 15.99 -11.99 -32.17
CA GLY A 193 14.75 -12.22 -32.93
C GLY A 193 13.49 -12.60 -32.16
N ASN A 194 13.54 -12.87 -30.85
CA ASN A 194 12.34 -13.16 -30.07
C ASN A 194 12.30 -12.29 -28.82
N VAL A 195 11.90 -11.03 -28.99
CA VAL A 195 11.51 -10.16 -27.89
C VAL A 195 10.11 -10.61 -27.50
N ILE A 196 10.00 -11.39 -26.43
CA ILE A 196 8.76 -11.50 -25.68
C ILE A 196 8.62 -10.15 -24.95
N GLY A 197 7.42 -9.55 -24.95
CA GLY A 197 7.18 -8.29 -24.26
C GLY A 197 7.55 -8.42 -22.79
N TRP A 198 8.19 -7.39 -22.24
CA TRP A 198 8.72 -7.37 -20.88
C TRP A 198 7.60 -7.46 -19.81
N ASP A 199 6.34 -7.18 -20.19
CA ASP A 199 5.18 -7.17 -19.27
C ASP A 199 4.44 -8.52 -19.15
N ASP A 200 4.87 -9.57 -19.86
CA ASP A 200 4.13 -10.84 -20.00
C ASP A 200 4.78 -12.05 -19.27
N LEU A 201 5.91 -11.87 -18.59
CA LEU A 201 6.57 -12.93 -17.82
C LEU A 201 6.41 -12.63 -16.33
N ALA A 202 5.99 -13.64 -15.56
CA ALA A 202 6.02 -13.56 -14.11
C ALA A 202 7.51 -13.49 -13.68
N ASP A 203 7.93 -12.31 -13.27
CA ASP A 203 9.13 -12.01 -12.50
C ASP A 203 9.01 -12.69 -11.14
N TRP A 204 9.93 -13.60 -10.83
CA TRP A 204 10.00 -14.20 -9.50
C TRP A 204 11.43 -14.07 -9.00
N ASP A 205 11.62 -13.17 -8.05
CA ASP A 205 12.87 -12.91 -7.39
C ASP A 205 13.09 -13.90 -6.26
N GLN A 206 14.29 -14.48 -6.25
CA GLN A 206 14.64 -15.56 -5.32
C GLN A 206 15.90 -15.22 -4.54
N LEU A 207 15.88 -15.61 -3.27
CA LEU A 207 17.01 -15.46 -2.38
C LEU A 207 17.97 -16.64 -2.56
N TYR A 208 19.25 -16.36 -2.77
CA TYR A 208 20.34 -17.32 -2.91
C TYR A 208 21.39 -17.14 -1.81
N SER A 209 22.21 -18.17 -1.63
CA SER A 209 23.36 -18.18 -0.74
C SER A 209 24.61 -18.68 -1.46
N VAL A 210 25.78 -18.11 -1.13
CA VAL A 210 27.08 -18.53 -1.65
C VAL A 210 28.16 -18.39 -0.55
N PRO A 211 29.16 -19.27 -0.46
CA PRO A 211 30.28 -19.05 0.45
C PRO A 211 30.99 -17.73 0.14
N ALA A 212 31.36 -16.96 1.16
CA ALA A 212 32.05 -15.68 1.00
C ALA A 212 33.45 -15.80 0.38
N ALA A 213 34.04 -17.00 0.40
CA ALA A 213 35.28 -17.33 -0.31
C ALA A 213 35.06 -17.66 -1.80
N GLY A 214 33.81 -17.60 -2.26
CA GLY A 214 33.36 -18.02 -3.58
C GLY A 214 32.94 -19.49 -3.65
N GLY A 215 32.07 -19.80 -4.60
CA GLY A 215 31.51 -21.14 -4.78
C GLY A 215 30.27 -21.15 -5.66
N THR A 216 29.54 -22.27 -5.63
CA THR A 216 28.27 -22.43 -6.35
C THR A 216 27.12 -21.87 -5.50
N PRO A 217 26.27 -20.99 -6.05
CA PRO A 217 25.08 -20.52 -5.35
C PRO A 217 24.06 -21.63 -5.09
N VAL A 218 23.34 -21.49 -3.98
CA VAL A 218 22.28 -22.40 -3.55
C VAL A 218 21.04 -21.58 -3.21
N ALA A 219 19.90 -21.91 -3.81
CA ALA A 219 18.63 -21.26 -3.53
C ALA A 219 18.23 -21.45 -2.07
N VAL A 220 17.79 -20.36 -1.43
CA VAL A 220 17.21 -20.32 -0.10
C VAL A 220 15.69 -20.44 -0.20
N THR A 221 15.08 -19.71 -1.13
CA THR A 221 13.64 -19.73 -1.42
C THR A 221 13.31 -20.65 -2.61
N GLN A 222 12.03 -20.99 -2.78
CA GLN A 222 11.53 -21.86 -3.84
C GLN A 222 10.50 -21.14 -4.71
N PRO A 223 10.26 -21.60 -5.97
CA PRO A 223 9.16 -21.08 -6.78
C PRO A 223 7.81 -21.15 -6.05
N GLY A 224 7.08 -20.04 -5.99
CA GLY A 224 5.83 -19.91 -5.23
C GLY A 224 6.00 -19.39 -3.79
N ASP A 225 7.23 -19.11 -3.34
CA ASP A 225 7.48 -18.37 -2.09
C ASP A 225 7.19 -16.86 -2.20
N GLY A 226 6.56 -16.42 -3.30
CA GLY A 226 6.29 -15.01 -3.58
C GLY A 226 7.50 -14.34 -4.22
N ASP A 227 7.23 -13.19 -4.84
CA ASP A 227 8.29 -12.32 -5.36
C ASP A 227 8.98 -11.60 -4.20
N ILE A 228 10.32 -11.54 -4.16
CA ILE A 228 11.06 -10.98 -3.03
C ILE A 228 11.82 -9.75 -3.50
N ASP A 229 11.18 -8.60 -3.31
CA ASP A 229 11.78 -7.34 -3.69
C ASP A 229 13.01 -7.01 -2.83
N PRO A 230 13.95 -6.26 -3.40
CA PRO A 230 14.91 -5.47 -2.66
C PRO A 230 14.34 -4.80 -1.41
N GLY A 231 15.14 -4.69 -0.34
CA GLY A 231 14.74 -3.98 0.89
C GLY A 231 13.62 -4.65 1.73
N LEU A 232 12.87 -5.61 1.16
CA LEU A 232 11.79 -6.35 1.81
C LEU A 232 12.24 -7.73 2.33
N PHE A 233 13.52 -7.85 2.69
CA PHE A 233 14.02 -9.00 3.44
C PHE A 233 15.11 -8.62 4.46
N ALA A 234 15.22 -9.39 5.54
CA ALA A 234 16.24 -9.22 6.57
C ALA A 234 16.67 -10.56 7.19
N LEU A 235 17.98 -10.71 7.42
CA LEU A 235 18.55 -11.85 8.13
C LEU A 235 18.44 -11.64 9.65
N THR A 236 18.05 -12.68 10.39
CA THR A 236 18.05 -12.63 11.86
C THR A 236 19.47 -12.41 12.40
N PRO A 237 19.66 -11.72 13.54
CA PRO A 237 20.99 -11.43 14.09
C PRO A 237 21.85 -12.67 14.39
N ASP A 238 21.22 -13.82 14.66
CA ASP A 238 21.89 -15.11 14.85
C ASP A 238 22.25 -15.82 13.53
N GLY A 239 21.78 -15.30 12.39
CA GLY A 239 21.98 -15.84 11.05
C GLY A 239 21.14 -17.08 10.74
N ALA A 240 20.17 -17.44 11.58
CA ALA A 240 19.42 -18.68 11.46
C ALA A 240 18.28 -18.63 10.44
N SER A 241 17.67 -17.46 10.19
CA SER A 241 16.50 -17.34 9.31
C SER A 241 16.43 -15.97 8.65
N PHE A 242 15.78 -15.90 7.49
CA PHE A 242 15.34 -14.66 6.87
C PHE A 242 13.90 -14.38 7.25
N VAL A 243 13.57 -13.10 7.40
CA VAL A 243 12.21 -12.57 7.36
C VAL A 243 12.07 -11.80 6.06
N PHE A 244 10.95 -11.96 5.36
CA PHE A 244 10.69 -11.26 4.10
C PHE A 244 9.19 -10.99 3.91
N ALA A 245 8.88 -9.96 3.12
CA ALA A 245 7.53 -9.61 2.69
C ALA A 245 7.49 -9.68 1.15
N PRO A 246 6.71 -10.59 0.54
CA PRO A 246 6.57 -10.61 -0.89
C PRO A 246 5.52 -9.61 -1.35
N ASP A 247 5.79 -8.90 -2.44
CA ASP A 247 4.89 -7.90 -3.02
C ASP A 247 3.65 -8.54 -3.66
N ASN A 248 3.76 -9.79 -4.12
CA ASN A 248 2.62 -10.49 -4.71
C ASN A 248 2.55 -11.98 -4.36
N PRO A 249 1.48 -12.46 -3.69
CA PRO A 249 1.09 -13.85 -3.75
C PRO A 249 0.05 -14.06 -4.88
N VAL A 250 0.50 -14.77 -5.93
CA VAL A 250 -0.27 -15.75 -6.72
C VAL A 250 -0.76 -15.34 -8.13
N ALA A 251 -0.16 -16.02 -9.11
CA ALA A 251 -0.74 -16.65 -10.29
C ALA A 251 -2.04 -16.07 -10.89
N ALA A 252 -1.89 -15.56 -12.12
CA ALA A 252 -2.90 -15.53 -13.18
C ALA A 252 -4.22 -14.81 -12.85
N LYS A 253 -4.34 -13.52 -13.18
CA LYS A 253 -5.54 -12.75 -13.64
C LYS A 253 -6.91 -13.01 -12.98
N ILE A 254 -7.05 -13.79 -11.92
CA ILE A 254 -8.30 -14.15 -11.26
C ILE A 254 -8.01 -14.38 -9.78
N ASN A 255 -8.69 -13.60 -8.93
CA ASN A 255 -8.58 -13.48 -7.47
C ASN A 255 -7.46 -12.59 -6.92
N ARG A 256 -7.64 -11.27 -7.09
CA ARG A 256 -7.01 -10.23 -6.25
C ARG A 256 -7.50 -10.23 -4.78
N GLY A 257 -8.41 -11.12 -4.39
CA GLY A 257 -8.95 -11.21 -3.03
C GLY A 257 -8.03 -11.89 -1.99
N GLU A 258 -6.84 -12.35 -2.39
CA GLU A 258 -5.81 -12.86 -1.48
C GLU A 258 -4.58 -11.94 -1.38
N ILE A 259 -4.66 -10.69 -1.88
CA ILE A 259 -3.59 -9.69 -1.81
C ILE A 259 -3.53 -9.08 -0.40
N ARG A 260 -3.02 -9.87 0.53
CA ARG A 260 -2.47 -9.30 1.78
C ARG A 260 -0.99 -9.58 1.77
N PRO A 261 -0.12 -8.57 1.67
CA PRO A 261 1.29 -8.75 1.91
C PRO A 261 1.44 -9.30 3.32
N LYS A 262 2.10 -10.43 3.38
CA LYS A 262 2.29 -11.22 4.59
C LYS A 262 3.76 -11.23 4.89
N LEU A 263 4.10 -11.17 6.17
CA LEU A 263 5.46 -11.45 6.59
C LEU A 263 5.66 -12.94 6.68
N TYR A 264 6.76 -13.42 6.12
CA TYR A 264 7.18 -14.81 6.20
C TYR A 264 8.57 -14.90 6.82
N SER A 265 8.85 -16.05 7.41
CA SER A 265 10.18 -16.44 7.84
C SER A 265 10.62 -17.71 7.14
N ILE A 266 11.89 -17.83 6.78
CA ILE A 266 12.47 -19.03 6.17
C ILE A 266 13.86 -19.31 6.76
N PRO A 267 14.24 -20.56 7.05
CA PRO A 267 15.60 -20.86 7.49
C PRO A 267 16.65 -20.38 6.48
N SER A 268 17.77 -19.83 6.94
CA SER A 268 18.84 -19.33 6.06
C SER A 268 19.56 -20.45 5.28
N SER A 269 19.33 -21.70 5.67
CA SER A 269 19.72 -22.91 4.93
C SER A 269 18.75 -23.29 3.80
N GLY A 270 17.67 -22.53 3.63
CA GLY A 270 16.49 -22.87 2.82
C GLY A 270 15.54 -23.85 3.52
N GLY A 271 14.38 -24.08 2.91
CA GLY A 271 13.36 -24.99 3.43
C GLY A 271 11.93 -24.52 3.15
N THR A 272 11.04 -24.73 4.11
CA THR A 272 9.65 -24.26 4.04
C THR A 272 9.52 -22.93 4.77
N ARG A 273 8.95 -21.92 4.12
CA ARG A 273 8.60 -20.66 4.78
C ARG A 273 7.44 -20.83 5.78
N ALA A 274 7.42 -20.03 6.82
CA ALA A 274 6.34 -19.95 7.81
C ALA A 274 5.82 -18.51 7.87
N GLU A 275 4.51 -18.33 7.77
CA GLU A 275 3.85 -17.03 7.95
C GLU A 275 4.08 -16.53 9.38
N ILE A 276 4.38 -15.23 9.52
CA ILE A 276 4.36 -14.49 10.78
C ILE A 276 2.95 -13.93 10.91
N PRO A 277 2.08 -14.53 11.74
CA PRO A 277 0.66 -14.23 11.70
C PRO A 277 0.37 -12.84 12.27
N MET A 278 -0.36 -12.04 11.49
CA MET A 278 -0.85 -10.71 11.87
C MET A 278 -2.38 -10.66 11.78
N PRO A 279 -3.07 -9.95 12.68
CA PRO A 279 -4.49 -9.67 12.52
C PRO A 279 -4.75 -8.87 11.24
N ALA A 280 -5.80 -9.26 10.54
CA ALA A 280 -6.35 -8.52 9.41
C ALA A 280 -6.77 -7.09 9.80
N PRO A 281 -6.26 -6.04 9.13
CA PRO A 281 -6.89 -4.73 9.20
C PRO A 281 -8.23 -4.72 8.45
N ALA A 282 -8.97 -3.60 8.57
CA ALA A 282 -10.25 -3.40 7.89
C ALA A 282 -10.10 -3.16 6.37
N HIS A 283 -8.89 -2.81 5.93
CA HIS A 283 -8.49 -2.56 4.56
C HIS A 283 -7.35 -3.51 4.16
N ASP A 284 -7.06 -3.57 2.86
CA ASP A 284 -5.82 -4.20 2.38
C ASP A 284 -4.66 -3.22 2.62
N PHE A 285 -3.55 -3.74 3.14
CA PHE A 285 -2.37 -2.94 3.49
C PHE A 285 -1.17 -3.42 2.67
N SER A 286 -0.11 -2.62 2.58
CA SER A 286 1.18 -2.86 1.93
C SER A 286 2.32 -2.87 2.97
N ILE A 287 3.40 -3.58 2.65
CA ILE A 287 4.69 -3.43 3.32
C ILE A 287 5.65 -2.95 2.23
N THR A 288 6.25 -1.79 2.42
CA THR A 288 7.01 -1.10 1.39
C THR A 288 8.37 -0.62 1.89
N ASN A 289 9.28 -0.35 0.98
CA ASN A 289 10.59 0.32 1.13
C ASN A 289 11.64 -0.38 2.00
N GLN A 290 11.30 -0.85 3.20
CA GLN A 290 12.27 -1.36 4.16
C GLN A 290 11.64 -2.24 5.25
N LEU A 291 12.28 -3.39 5.53
CA LEU A 291 12.08 -4.14 6.77
C LEU A 291 13.40 -4.51 7.45
N THR A 292 13.37 -4.70 8.77
CA THR A 292 14.54 -5.14 9.53
C THR A 292 14.15 -6.01 10.73
N VAL A 293 15.05 -6.87 11.18
CA VAL A 293 14.89 -7.63 12.42
C VAL A 293 15.62 -6.89 13.55
N THR A 294 14.96 -6.77 14.72
CA THR A 294 15.57 -6.12 15.88
C THR A 294 16.87 -6.80 16.31
N PRO A 295 17.85 -6.06 16.89
CA PRO A 295 19.13 -6.65 17.32
C PRO A 295 19.01 -7.83 18.30
N ASP A 296 17.93 -7.89 19.08
CA ASP A 296 17.62 -9.01 19.99
C ASP A 296 16.93 -10.21 19.32
N GLY A 297 16.63 -10.09 18.02
CA GLY A 297 15.98 -11.11 17.21
C GLY A 297 14.55 -11.43 17.62
N GLN A 298 13.84 -10.53 18.32
CA GLN A 298 12.49 -10.79 18.82
C GLN A 298 11.38 -10.22 17.94
N SER A 299 11.65 -9.14 17.20
CA SER A 299 10.63 -8.42 16.43
C SER A 299 11.13 -8.04 15.04
N VAL A 300 10.19 -7.84 14.13
CA VAL A 300 10.40 -7.28 12.79
C VAL A 300 9.88 -5.86 12.83
N LEU A 301 10.67 -4.90 12.36
CA LEU A 301 10.20 -3.55 12.05
C LEU A 301 10.03 -3.44 10.55
N PHE A 302 8.98 -2.77 10.11
CA PHE A 302 8.67 -2.58 8.70
C PHE A 302 7.93 -1.26 8.48
N VAL A 303 8.08 -0.69 7.30
CA VAL A 303 7.26 0.43 6.83
C VAL A 303 6.07 -0.12 6.05
N GLY A 304 4.88 0.43 6.29
CA GLY A 304 3.66 0.04 5.59
C GLY A 304 2.44 0.78 6.08
N ASP A 305 1.29 0.59 5.45
CA ASP A 305 0.04 1.32 5.72
C ASP A 305 -0.96 0.50 6.58
N TYR A 306 -0.43 -0.29 7.52
CA TYR A 306 -1.16 -1.29 8.31
C TYR A 306 -2.38 -0.76 9.07
N LEU A 307 -2.29 0.44 9.67
CA LEU A 307 -3.41 1.03 10.43
C LEU A 307 -4.31 1.93 9.60
N THR A 308 -3.79 2.54 8.55
CA THR A 308 -4.51 3.52 7.72
C THR A 308 -3.98 3.39 6.31
N HIS A 309 -4.85 3.03 5.37
CA HIS A 309 -4.50 2.85 3.97
C HIS A 309 -3.80 4.09 3.38
N GLY A 310 -2.79 3.86 2.54
CA GLY A 310 -2.03 4.91 1.85
C GLY A 310 -1.19 5.79 2.78
N LYS A 311 -1.01 5.39 4.04
CA LYS A 311 -0.20 6.11 5.04
C LYS A 311 0.88 5.19 5.59
N ASN A 312 2.07 5.27 5.01
CA ASN A 312 3.18 4.41 5.35
C ASN A 312 3.81 4.83 6.68
N GLU A 313 3.49 4.12 7.74
CA GLU A 313 4.02 4.34 9.09
C GLU A 313 5.02 3.24 9.47
N LEU A 314 5.83 3.50 10.49
CA LEU A 314 6.79 2.51 10.99
C LEU A 314 6.12 1.61 12.02
N PHE A 315 6.08 0.31 11.75
CA PHE A 315 5.47 -0.70 12.61
C PHE A 315 6.51 -1.68 13.17
N SER A 316 6.16 -2.30 14.30
CA SER A 316 6.87 -3.45 14.86
C SER A 316 5.90 -4.60 15.13
N VAL A 317 6.30 -5.82 14.78
CA VAL A 317 5.55 -7.05 15.09
C VAL A 317 6.50 -8.12 15.66
N PRO A 318 6.12 -8.88 16.69
CA PRO A 318 6.92 -10.00 17.15
C PRO A 318 7.15 -11.03 16.02
N ILE A 319 8.33 -11.64 15.95
CA ILE A 319 8.62 -12.70 14.94
C ILE A 319 7.68 -13.90 15.11
N ALA A 320 7.17 -14.13 16.33
CA ALA A 320 6.16 -15.16 16.60
C ALA A 320 4.74 -14.80 16.10
N GLY A 321 4.54 -13.59 15.56
CA GLY A 321 3.27 -13.02 15.19
C GLY A 321 2.57 -12.27 16.33
N GLY A 322 1.52 -11.53 15.99
CA GLY A 322 0.77 -10.66 16.88
C GLY A 322 0.26 -9.41 16.16
N THR A 323 -0.37 -8.51 16.91
CA THR A 323 -0.80 -7.21 16.39
C THR A 323 0.43 -6.30 16.19
N PRO A 324 0.69 -5.82 14.97
CA PRO A 324 1.69 -4.77 14.74
C PRO A 324 1.40 -3.54 15.61
N THR A 325 2.44 -3.00 16.22
CA THR A 325 2.39 -1.77 17.02
C THR A 325 3.13 -0.67 16.28
N ARG A 326 2.50 0.50 16.13
CA ARG A 326 3.14 1.68 15.53
C ARG A 326 4.29 2.17 16.42
N VAL A 327 5.46 2.33 15.82
CA VAL A 327 6.71 2.80 16.45
C VAL A 327 6.94 4.28 16.19
N SER A 328 6.64 4.75 14.97
CA SER A 328 6.60 6.19 14.68
C SER A 328 5.50 6.87 15.50
N ASP A 329 5.59 8.19 15.62
CA ASP A 329 4.42 8.96 16.02
C ASP A 329 3.35 8.86 14.92
N GLU A 330 2.13 9.29 15.26
CA GLU A 330 1.10 9.50 14.26
C GLU A 330 1.57 10.58 13.30
N LEU A 331 1.77 10.20 12.04
CA LEU A 331 2.12 11.17 11.01
C LEU A 331 0.86 11.97 10.62
N PRO A 332 0.99 13.20 10.13
CA PRO A 332 -0.09 13.84 9.40
C PRO A 332 -0.55 12.96 8.24
N PHE A 333 -1.76 13.19 7.78
CA PHE A 333 -2.27 12.51 6.59
C PHE A 333 -1.37 12.85 5.37
N ALA A 334 -1.05 11.89 4.51
CA ALA A 334 0.03 11.94 3.48
C ALA A 334 1.48 12.09 3.98
N GLY A 335 1.73 12.09 5.30
CA GLY A 335 3.07 11.93 5.84
C GLY A 335 3.45 10.46 5.88
N ASP A 336 4.55 10.12 5.22
CA ASP A 336 5.11 8.77 5.20
C ASP A 336 6.45 8.68 5.93
N VAL A 337 6.77 7.49 6.41
CA VAL A 337 8.13 7.07 6.74
C VAL A 337 8.80 6.56 5.48
N TYR A 338 9.93 7.15 5.12
CA TYR A 338 10.68 6.76 3.91
C TYR A 338 11.84 5.83 4.22
N ALA A 339 12.50 6.01 5.37
CA ALA A 339 13.64 5.19 5.77
C ALA A 339 13.76 5.15 7.29
N PHE A 340 14.35 4.08 7.84
CA PHE A 340 14.64 3.98 9.26
C PHE A 340 15.93 3.21 9.56
N ALA A 341 16.46 3.40 10.77
CA ALA A 341 17.59 2.65 11.31
C ALA A 341 17.35 2.35 12.79
N VAL A 342 17.70 1.14 13.23
CA VAL A 342 17.59 0.73 14.63
C VAL A 342 18.92 0.98 15.34
N SER A 343 18.88 1.51 16.56
CA SER A 343 20.08 1.74 17.36
C SER A 343 20.79 0.40 17.67
N PRO A 344 22.13 0.37 17.80
CA PRO A 344 22.87 -0.88 18.01
C PRO A 344 22.48 -1.63 19.30
N ASP A 345 22.02 -0.89 20.31
CA ASP A 345 21.52 -1.45 21.58
C ASP A 345 20.06 -1.93 21.50
N GLY A 346 19.38 -1.68 20.37
CA GLY A 346 17.98 -2.01 20.15
C GLY A 346 17.01 -1.17 21.00
N ALA A 347 17.43 -0.05 21.58
CA ALA A 347 16.59 0.75 22.47
C ALA A 347 15.76 1.82 21.74
N SER A 348 16.23 2.30 20.59
CA SER A 348 15.63 3.42 19.84
C SER A 348 15.67 3.18 18.34
N VAL A 349 14.86 3.96 17.61
CA VAL A 349 14.78 3.93 16.15
C VAL A 349 14.87 5.35 15.63
N ALA A 350 15.78 5.60 14.71
CA ALA A 350 15.80 6.83 13.93
C ALA A 350 15.00 6.60 12.64
N TYR A 351 14.15 7.53 12.26
CA TYR A 351 13.38 7.43 11.02
C TYR A 351 13.25 8.77 10.33
N ALA A 352 13.24 8.74 9.01
CA ALA A 352 13.03 9.87 8.13
C ALA A 352 11.55 9.89 7.72
N ALA A 353 10.85 10.98 8.01
CA ALA A 353 9.42 11.08 7.72
C ALA A 353 8.95 12.50 7.43
N GLY A 354 7.85 12.59 6.69
CA GLY A 354 7.03 13.79 6.53
C GLY A 354 6.17 14.14 7.74
N GLN A 355 6.68 13.95 8.97
CA GLN A 355 5.88 14.02 10.20
C GLN A 355 5.37 15.43 10.55
N ASN A 356 6.01 16.49 10.05
CA ASN A 356 5.61 17.88 10.37
C ASN A 356 4.86 18.55 9.24
N SER A 357 5.14 18.04 8.06
CA SER A 357 4.72 18.48 6.76
C SER A 357 5.19 17.35 5.87
N SER A 358 4.29 16.76 5.08
CA SER A 358 4.70 15.77 4.11
C SER A 358 5.59 16.36 3.00
N ALA A 359 5.78 17.69 2.97
CA ALA A 359 6.61 18.36 1.96
C ALA A 359 8.09 18.35 2.33
N THR A 360 8.43 17.89 3.53
CA THR A 360 9.79 17.90 4.06
C THR A 360 10.06 16.61 4.81
N THR A 361 11.05 15.84 4.35
CA THR A 361 11.49 14.66 5.07
C THR A 361 12.46 15.04 6.17
N GLU A 362 12.04 14.88 7.42
CA GLU A 362 12.85 15.23 8.58
C GLU A 362 13.26 13.99 9.36
N LEU A 363 14.35 14.11 10.12
CA LEU A 363 14.90 12.99 10.91
C LEU A 363 14.37 13.04 12.34
N PHE A 364 13.76 11.93 12.77
CA PHE A 364 13.18 11.72 14.09
C PHE A 364 13.88 10.57 14.82
N LEU A 365 13.86 10.61 16.14
CA LEU A 365 14.31 9.53 17.03
C LEU A 365 13.19 9.18 18.00
N THR A 366 12.84 7.90 18.10
CA THR A 366 11.80 7.38 19.00
C THR A 366 12.28 6.15 19.77
N PRO A 367 11.79 5.88 20.99
CA PRO A 367 12.01 4.59 21.64
C PRO A 367 11.50 3.43 20.78
N ILE A 368 12.18 2.28 20.76
CA ILE A 368 11.76 1.13 19.93
C ILE A 368 10.37 0.58 20.30
N ALA A 369 9.96 0.79 21.55
CA ALA A 369 8.64 0.42 22.03
C ALA A 369 7.53 1.34 21.46
N GLY A 370 7.91 2.42 20.77
CA GLY A 370 7.02 3.47 20.31
C GLY A 370 6.40 4.26 21.48
N GLY A 371 5.32 4.96 21.15
CA GLY A 371 4.51 5.72 22.08
C GLY A 371 4.02 7.02 21.45
N VAL A 372 2.77 7.40 21.70
CA VAL A 372 2.19 8.63 21.15
C VAL A 372 2.94 9.85 21.65
N GLY A 373 3.51 10.64 20.73
CA GLY A 373 4.30 11.84 21.02
C GLY A 373 5.67 11.50 21.63
N ALA A 374 6.18 10.29 21.40
CA ALA A 374 7.46 9.85 21.95
C ALA A 374 8.64 10.25 21.05
N SER A 375 8.40 10.60 19.79
CA SER A 375 9.46 10.97 18.86
C SER A 375 9.97 12.38 19.14
N ILE A 376 11.29 12.52 19.01
CA ILE A 376 11.96 13.82 19.03
C ILE A 376 12.57 14.07 17.65
N ARG A 377 12.36 15.28 17.13
CA ARG A 377 13.07 15.70 15.93
C ARG A 377 14.56 15.88 16.24
N VAL A 378 15.41 15.20 15.48
CA VAL A 378 16.87 15.25 15.63
C VAL A 378 17.56 15.92 14.43
N SER A 379 16.85 16.22 13.35
CA SER A 379 17.29 17.18 12.33
C SER A 379 17.19 18.64 12.79
N ASP A 380 17.78 19.57 12.04
CA ASP A 380 17.56 21.01 12.23
C ASP A 380 16.30 21.48 11.52
N ALA A 381 15.65 22.53 12.05
CA ALA A 381 14.57 23.24 11.35
C ALA A 381 15.06 23.72 9.97
N PRO A 382 14.29 23.52 8.88
CA PRO A 382 14.65 24.08 7.59
C PRO A 382 14.96 25.58 7.75
N ALA A 383 15.99 26.07 7.04
CA ALA A 383 16.25 27.51 7.00
C ALA A 383 14.95 28.21 6.59
N SER A 384 14.58 29.28 7.30
CA SER A 384 13.25 29.93 7.29
C SER A 384 12.78 30.48 5.93
N ASN A 385 13.48 30.18 4.83
CA ASN A 385 13.24 30.72 3.51
C ASN A 385 13.54 29.71 2.37
N SER A 386 13.88 28.44 2.65
CA SER A 386 14.14 27.42 1.60
C SER A 386 13.04 26.38 1.45
N GLY A 387 12.14 26.23 2.43
CA GLY A 387 10.97 25.34 2.35
C GLY A 387 11.28 23.84 2.27
N LEU A 388 12.55 23.44 2.23
CA LEU A 388 12.96 22.04 2.04
C LEU A 388 14.13 21.72 2.99
N PHE A 389 13.84 20.95 4.03
CA PHE A 389 14.82 20.08 4.68
C PHE A 389 14.43 18.67 4.25
N ASP A 390 15.34 17.97 3.58
CA ASP A 390 15.07 16.64 3.02
C ASP A 390 16.21 15.70 3.40
N VAL A 391 15.90 14.68 4.20
CA VAL A 391 16.73 13.47 4.24
C VAL A 391 16.59 12.87 2.86
N ALA A 392 17.72 12.75 2.15
CA ALA A 392 17.75 12.33 0.75
C ALA A 392 16.77 11.17 0.51
N SER A 393 15.93 11.21 -0.51
CA SER A 393 15.43 9.99 -1.15
C SER A 393 16.55 9.45 -2.06
N GLY A 394 16.51 8.20 -2.47
CA GLY A 394 17.54 7.64 -3.35
C GLY A 394 17.83 8.53 -4.56
N ALA A 395 19.09 8.55 -5.01
CA ALA A 395 19.56 9.44 -6.06
C ALA A 395 18.99 9.16 -7.47
N ASN A 396 17.92 8.37 -7.59
CA ASN A 396 17.11 8.25 -8.80
C ASN A 396 15.90 9.19 -8.83
N ALA A 397 15.73 10.08 -7.85
CA ALA A 397 14.67 11.10 -7.86
C ALA A 397 14.76 12.13 -9.03
N GLY A 398 15.72 11.98 -9.94
CA GLY A 398 15.88 12.81 -11.12
C GLY A 398 15.80 11.98 -12.40
N LEU A 399 14.58 11.70 -12.88
CA LEU A 399 14.13 11.80 -14.28
C LEU A 399 12.73 11.17 -14.43
N ASN A 400 11.70 12.03 -14.54
CA ASN A 400 10.28 11.77 -14.87
C ASN A 400 9.30 11.66 -13.70
N THR A 401 8.19 12.36 -13.89
CA THR A 401 7.13 12.65 -12.94
C THR A 401 5.93 11.69 -13.06
N ASP A 402 6.05 10.56 -13.76
CA ASP A 402 4.87 9.74 -14.11
C ASP A 402 5.10 8.21 -14.13
N ASP A 403 6.28 7.70 -13.75
CA ASP A 403 6.54 6.25 -13.65
C ASP A 403 6.90 5.91 -12.20
N GLU A 404 6.49 4.71 -11.77
CA GLU A 404 6.58 4.08 -10.43
C GLU A 404 7.69 4.61 -9.50
N PRO A 405 7.49 4.64 -8.16
CA PRO A 405 8.55 5.02 -7.23
C PRO A 405 9.78 4.12 -7.44
N GLU A 406 10.79 4.63 -8.15
CA GLU A 406 12.00 3.88 -8.45
C GLU A 406 12.67 3.42 -7.15
N GLU A 407 13.03 2.14 -7.12
CA GLU A 407 13.44 1.37 -5.96
C GLU A 407 14.48 2.06 -5.04
N ILE A 408 14.10 2.15 -3.76
CA ILE A 408 14.89 1.95 -2.53
C ILE A 408 16.31 2.55 -2.45
N ALA A 409 16.43 3.65 -1.71
CA ALA A 409 17.68 3.96 -1.01
C ALA A 409 17.69 3.43 0.42
N THR A 410 18.17 2.19 0.57
CA THR A 410 18.65 1.71 1.87
C THR A 410 19.99 2.38 2.23
N GLY A 411 20.29 2.52 3.52
CA GLY A 411 21.58 3.06 3.96
C GLY A 411 21.72 4.59 3.88
N GLN A 412 20.64 5.32 4.14
CA GLN A 412 20.65 6.79 4.24
C GLN A 412 20.75 7.30 5.68
N ILE A 413 20.51 6.43 6.66
CA ILE A 413 20.53 6.73 8.09
C ILE A 413 21.38 5.64 8.77
N LEU A 414 22.39 6.04 9.55
CA LEU A 414 23.28 5.13 10.28
C LEU A 414 23.48 5.61 11.71
N PHE A 415 23.39 4.71 12.68
CA PHE A 415 23.90 4.98 14.02
C PHE A 415 25.41 4.74 14.10
N SER A 416 26.10 5.54 14.90
CA SER A 416 27.44 5.19 15.36
C SER A 416 27.40 3.89 16.16
N SER A 417 28.51 3.16 16.22
CA SER A 417 28.60 1.86 16.91
C SER A 417 28.27 1.93 18.42
N ASN A 418 28.42 3.11 19.04
CA ASN A 418 28.04 3.36 20.44
C ASN A 418 26.62 3.93 20.60
N GLY A 419 25.90 4.21 19.51
CA GLY A 419 24.55 4.78 19.51
C GLY A 419 24.46 6.25 19.93
N GLU A 420 25.59 6.96 20.09
CA GLU A 420 25.60 8.37 20.53
C GLU A 420 25.44 9.37 19.37
N GLN A 421 25.62 8.92 18.11
CA GLN A 421 25.53 9.77 16.92
C GLN A 421 24.69 9.12 15.83
N ILE A 422 24.06 9.95 15.00
CA ILE A 422 23.39 9.54 13.77
C ILE A 422 24.06 10.23 12.59
N TYR A 423 24.50 9.45 11.60
CA TYR A 423 24.92 9.95 10.29
C TYR A 423 23.77 9.78 9.30
N TYR A 424 23.58 10.77 8.44
CA TYR A 424 22.54 10.70 7.43
C TYR A 424 22.86 11.53 6.19
N LEU A 425 22.22 11.20 5.07
CA LEU A 425 22.28 11.96 3.83
C LEU A 425 21.16 12.98 3.77
N GLY A 426 21.43 14.21 3.32
CA GLY A 426 20.39 15.22 3.15
C GLY A 426 20.75 16.35 2.19
N ALA A 427 19.74 17.05 1.68
CA ALA A 427 19.87 18.13 0.70
C ALA A 427 19.57 19.52 1.30
N MET A 428 20.28 19.91 2.37
CA MET A 428 19.93 21.12 3.15
C MET A 428 20.47 22.43 2.57
N ASP A 429 21.70 22.43 2.06
CA ASP A 429 22.38 23.65 1.59
C ASP A 429 22.11 23.94 0.10
N THR A 430 21.88 22.89 -0.68
CA THR A 430 21.65 22.92 -2.13
C THR A 430 20.58 21.89 -2.48
N PRO A 431 19.43 22.29 -3.07
CA PRO A 431 18.41 21.35 -3.53
C PRO A 431 19.02 20.26 -4.42
N GLU A 432 18.56 19.02 -4.27
CA GLU A 432 18.97 17.86 -5.09
C GLU A 432 20.47 17.49 -4.99
N VAL A 433 21.19 18.04 -4.00
CA VAL A 433 22.58 17.66 -3.71
C VAL A 433 22.65 17.01 -2.34
N ASN A 434 22.81 15.70 -2.34
CA ASN A 434 22.89 14.89 -1.13
C ASN A 434 24.28 14.99 -0.49
N ASP A 435 24.33 15.66 0.66
CA ASP A 435 25.51 15.80 1.51
C ASP A 435 25.41 14.89 2.75
N LEU A 436 26.56 14.62 3.38
CA LEU A 436 26.65 13.84 4.61
C LEU A 436 26.55 14.73 5.86
N TYR A 437 25.66 14.40 6.78
CA TYR A 437 25.44 15.10 8.04
C TYR A 437 25.60 14.17 9.23
N VAL A 438 25.90 14.77 10.39
CA VAL A 438 25.95 14.08 11.68
C VAL A 438 25.12 14.81 12.73
N VAL A 439 24.43 14.06 13.59
CA VAL A 439 23.76 14.57 14.79
C VAL A 439 24.37 13.90 16.02
N ASP A 440 24.72 14.68 17.03
CA ASP A 440 25.07 14.18 18.36
C ASP A 440 23.82 14.12 19.26
N LEU A 441 23.51 12.94 19.78
CA LEU A 441 22.30 12.69 20.55
C LEU A 441 22.40 13.12 22.03
N SER A 442 23.60 13.45 22.52
CA SER A 442 23.81 13.81 23.93
C SER A 442 23.27 15.20 24.32
N GLU A 443 23.00 16.07 23.34
CA GLU A 443 22.64 17.48 23.57
C GLU A 443 21.26 17.89 22.99
N LYS A 444 20.50 16.98 22.35
CA LYS A 444 19.20 17.33 21.76
C LYS A 444 18.05 17.21 22.76
N SER A 445 17.52 18.36 23.19
CA SER A 445 16.15 18.48 23.71
C SER A 445 15.21 18.72 22.53
N GLY A 446 14.44 17.69 22.15
CA GLY A 446 13.61 17.70 20.95
C GLY A 446 12.63 18.88 20.89
N LEU A 447 12.52 19.49 19.71
CA LEU A 447 11.29 20.14 19.28
C LEU A 447 10.27 19.01 19.10
N THR A 448 9.12 19.13 19.76
CA THR A 448 7.92 18.35 19.42
C THR A 448 7.31 19.07 18.24
N PRO A 449 7.26 18.47 17.06
CA PRO A 449 6.63 19.13 15.95
C PRO A 449 5.24 18.53 15.71
N SER A 450 4.32 19.38 15.29
CA SER A 450 2.89 19.10 15.31
C SER A 450 2.22 19.67 14.07
N PRO A 451 1.19 19.01 13.53
CA PRO A 451 0.27 19.64 12.60
C PRO A 451 -0.30 20.93 13.20
N PHE A 452 -0.75 21.84 12.34
CA PHE A 452 -1.45 23.04 12.76
C PHE A 452 -2.93 22.73 12.97
N TYR A 453 -3.41 22.96 14.19
CA TYR A 453 -4.81 22.83 14.54
C TYR A 453 -5.52 24.14 14.29
N PHE A 454 -6.73 24.05 13.76
CA PHE A 454 -7.63 25.19 13.75
C PHE A 454 -8.00 25.57 15.19
N ILE A 455 -7.73 26.82 15.56
CA ILE A 455 -8.05 27.42 16.87
C ILE A 455 -8.94 28.66 16.73
N GLY A 456 -9.35 28.97 15.51
CA GLY A 456 -10.20 30.11 15.19
C GLY A 456 -11.62 29.98 15.79
N PRO A 457 -12.43 31.04 15.74
CA PRO A 457 -13.83 30.94 16.12
C PRO A 457 -14.59 30.02 15.15
N ALA A 458 -15.71 29.43 15.61
CA ALA A 458 -16.63 28.73 14.72
C ALA A 458 -17.11 29.64 13.57
N GLY A 459 -17.05 29.12 12.34
CA GLY A 459 -17.24 29.86 11.10
C GLY A 459 -16.07 30.78 10.75
N GLY A 460 -14.89 30.57 11.35
CA GLY A 460 -13.68 31.32 11.07
C GLY A 460 -13.12 31.01 9.68
N GLU A 461 -12.32 31.94 9.17
CA GLU A 461 -11.77 31.87 7.81
C GLU A 461 -10.57 30.93 7.75
N PHE A 462 -10.60 29.99 6.80
CA PHE A 462 -9.55 29.00 6.55
C PHE A 462 -8.21 29.66 6.20
N PHE A 463 -8.23 30.71 5.37
CA PHE A 463 -7.03 31.41 4.92
C PHE A 463 -6.46 32.45 5.91
N ASP A 464 -7.07 32.60 7.09
CA ASP A 464 -6.50 33.45 8.14
C ASP A 464 -5.55 32.61 9.00
N GLU A 465 -4.26 32.74 8.75
CA GLU A 465 -3.18 32.01 9.46
C GLU A 465 -3.21 32.21 10.98
N SER A 466 -3.83 33.29 11.48
CA SER A 466 -4.01 33.49 12.92
C SER A 466 -5.03 32.55 13.56
N ASN A 467 -5.83 31.85 12.75
CA ASN A 467 -6.75 30.80 13.18
C ASN A 467 -6.09 29.42 13.27
N TRP A 468 -4.78 29.31 13.05
CA TRP A 468 -4.05 28.05 13.07
C TRP A 468 -2.90 28.11 14.07
N GLU A 469 -2.73 27.08 14.90
CA GLU A 469 -1.61 26.96 15.83
C GLU A 469 -1.09 25.51 15.89
N ASP A 470 0.23 25.35 15.97
CA ASP A 470 0.84 24.06 16.31
C ASP A 470 0.68 23.75 17.82
N ALA A 471 1.14 22.57 18.25
CA ALA A 471 1.08 22.18 19.67
C ALA A 471 1.88 23.11 20.61
N GLN A 472 2.73 23.99 20.07
CA GLN A 472 3.52 24.97 20.82
C GLN A 472 2.87 26.36 20.83
N GLY A 473 1.73 26.53 20.15
CA GLY A 473 1.02 27.81 20.02
C GLY A 473 1.65 28.76 19.00
N ALA A 474 2.45 28.25 18.07
CA ALA A 474 2.98 29.04 16.96
C ALA A 474 2.05 28.94 15.74
N ASN A 475 1.82 30.08 15.09
CA ASN A 475 1.08 30.13 13.84
C ASN A 475 1.92 29.59 12.66
N PRO A 476 1.26 29.16 11.56
CA PRO A 476 1.93 28.88 10.30
C PRO A 476 2.82 30.04 9.84
N PRO A 477 3.85 29.77 9.01
CA PRO A 477 4.66 30.82 8.39
C PRO A 477 3.78 31.82 7.63
N GLU A 478 4.15 33.10 7.68
CA GLU A 478 3.37 34.17 7.04
C GLU A 478 3.25 33.95 5.53
N ASN A 479 2.02 33.98 5.00
CA ASN A 479 1.67 33.75 3.59
C ASN A 479 1.88 32.30 3.08
N SER A 480 1.84 31.32 3.98
CA SER A 480 1.84 29.90 3.64
C SER A 480 0.45 29.33 3.35
N ILE A 481 -0.63 29.92 3.88
CA ILE A 481 -2.02 29.47 3.66
C ILE A 481 -2.80 30.58 2.93
N ASN A 482 -2.74 30.57 1.60
CA ASN A 482 -3.36 31.61 0.75
C ASN A 482 -4.32 31.03 -0.29
N PRO A 483 -5.38 31.77 -0.68
CA PRO A 483 -6.30 31.33 -1.72
C PRO A 483 -5.62 31.18 -3.09
N GLY A 484 -5.81 30.02 -3.73
CA GLY A 484 -5.24 29.71 -5.05
C GLY A 484 -3.72 29.45 -5.06
N GLU A 485 -3.06 29.54 -3.91
CA GLU A 485 -1.66 29.18 -3.75
C GLU A 485 -1.54 27.76 -3.17
N ASN A 486 -0.39 27.12 -3.39
CA ASN A 486 -0.17 25.74 -2.97
C ASN A 486 0.16 25.66 -1.47
N ILE A 487 -0.71 25.01 -0.71
CA ILE A 487 -0.57 24.75 0.72
C ILE A 487 0.29 23.48 0.89
N ARG A 488 1.27 23.59 1.78
CA ARG A 488 2.20 22.49 2.13
C ARG A 488 2.14 22.14 3.61
N GLN A 489 1.24 22.78 4.36
CA GLN A 489 1.06 22.55 5.78
C GLN A 489 0.15 21.34 5.98
N SER A 490 0.39 20.63 7.07
CA SER A 490 -0.54 19.66 7.61
C SER A 490 -1.52 20.36 8.54
N LEU A 491 -2.78 20.40 8.13
CA LEU A 491 -3.84 21.15 8.77
C LEU A 491 -4.88 20.19 9.37
N ILE A 492 -5.25 20.41 10.63
CA ILE A 492 -6.28 19.62 11.32
C ILE A 492 -7.40 20.54 11.79
N VAL A 493 -8.63 20.19 11.44
CA VAL A 493 -9.84 20.81 11.96
C VAL A 493 -10.49 19.83 12.91
N ASP A 494 -10.55 20.17 14.20
CA ASP A 494 -11.01 19.26 15.24
C ASP A 494 -12.42 19.62 15.76
N GLY A 495 -13.44 18.99 15.18
CA GLY A 495 -14.86 19.21 15.51
C GLY A 495 -15.40 20.62 15.18
N ASP A 496 -14.63 21.43 14.45
CA ASP A 496 -14.94 22.83 14.17
C ASP A 496 -15.60 23.03 12.79
N SER A 497 -16.43 24.07 12.69
CA SER A 497 -16.99 24.52 11.41
C SER A 497 -16.18 25.71 10.91
N ILE A 498 -15.67 25.64 9.69
CA ILE A 498 -14.82 26.66 9.08
C ILE A 498 -15.32 27.02 7.68
N VAL A 499 -14.94 28.22 7.23
CA VAL A 499 -15.31 28.72 5.90
C VAL A 499 -14.06 29.07 5.10
N ALA A 500 -14.08 28.77 3.80
CA ALA A 500 -13.09 29.27 2.85
C ALA A 500 -13.80 30.25 1.90
N THR A 501 -13.58 31.55 2.10
CA THR A 501 -14.21 32.61 1.29
C THR A 501 -13.29 33.14 0.18
N GLY A 502 -11.99 32.90 0.30
CA GLY A 502 -10.94 33.44 -0.59
C GLY A 502 -10.87 32.83 -1.99
N GLY A 503 -11.50 31.68 -2.25
CA GLY A 503 -11.42 30.97 -3.52
C GLY A 503 -10.98 29.51 -3.36
N GLU A 504 -10.08 29.08 -4.23
CA GLU A 504 -9.59 27.69 -4.34
C GLU A 504 -8.68 27.32 -3.15
N VAL A 505 -8.87 26.12 -2.59
CA VAL A 505 -8.00 25.52 -1.56
C VAL A 505 -7.20 24.42 -2.25
N ARG A 506 -5.86 24.56 -2.27
CA ARG A 506 -4.96 23.69 -3.03
C ARG A 506 -3.91 23.08 -2.12
N PHE A 507 -3.88 21.76 -1.99
CA PHE A 507 -2.82 21.04 -1.30
C PHE A 507 -1.89 20.41 -2.31
N GLN A 508 -0.62 20.80 -2.31
CA GLN A 508 0.40 20.16 -3.14
C GLN A 508 1.13 19.05 -2.41
N LEU A 509 2.06 18.37 -3.11
CA LEU A 509 3.03 17.46 -2.53
C LEU A 509 3.44 17.94 -1.14
N GLY A 510 3.01 17.17 -0.16
CA GLY A 510 3.37 17.39 1.20
C GLY A 510 2.44 18.23 2.09
N GLY A 511 1.34 18.73 1.54
CA GLY A 511 0.26 19.35 2.29
C GLY A 511 -0.83 18.33 2.61
N SER A 512 -1.54 18.54 3.71
CA SER A 512 -2.70 17.73 4.03
C SER A 512 -3.77 18.43 4.84
N LEU A 513 -4.99 17.91 4.72
CA LEU A 513 -6.14 18.34 5.51
C LEU A 513 -6.80 17.13 6.16
N GLU A 514 -6.93 17.18 7.48
CA GLU A 514 -7.71 16.23 8.27
C GLU A 514 -8.91 16.93 8.92
N LEU A 515 -10.09 16.35 8.73
CA LEU A 515 -11.34 16.77 9.35
C LEU A 515 -11.80 15.65 10.30
N THR A 516 -11.73 15.90 11.60
CA THR A 516 -12.16 14.95 12.64
C THR A 516 -13.70 14.97 12.82
N PRO A 517 -14.28 14.04 13.62
CA PRO A 517 -15.73 13.95 13.80
C PRO A 517 -16.39 15.27 14.20
N GLY A 518 -17.40 15.67 13.40
CA GLY A 518 -18.15 16.92 13.58
C GLY A 518 -17.57 18.14 12.87
N SER A 519 -16.37 18.02 12.28
CA SER A 519 -15.76 19.10 11.50
C SER A 519 -16.53 19.41 10.22
N GLN A 520 -16.54 20.69 9.83
CA GLN A 520 -17.20 21.15 8.61
C GLN A 520 -16.34 22.15 7.85
N LEU A 521 -16.09 21.91 6.57
CA LEU A 521 -15.47 22.88 5.66
C LEU A 521 -16.50 23.36 4.62
N ASN A 522 -16.82 24.65 4.65
CA ASN A 522 -17.74 25.27 3.70
C ASN A 522 -17.00 26.28 2.79
N MET A 523 -16.84 25.94 1.52
CA MET A 523 -16.20 26.81 0.53
C MET A 523 -17.26 27.64 -0.18
N THR A 524 -17.34 28.92 0.18
CA THR A 524 -18.43 29.81 -0.26
C THR A 524 -17.99 30.84 -1.31
N GLY A 525 -16.69 30.88 -1.63
CA GLY A 525 -16.13 31.73 -2.66
C GLY A 525 -16.64 31.34 -4.06
N ALA A 526 -16.64 32.30 -5.00
CA ALA A 526 -17.12 32.05 -6.37
C ALA A 526 -16.26 31.03 -7.15
N ASN A 527 -15.04 30.74 -6.71
CA ASN A 527 -14.20 29.66 -7.25
C ASN A 527 -13.84 28.69 -6.11
N GLY A 528 -14.82 28.31 -5.30
CA GLY A 528 -14.63 27.48 -4.11
C GLY A 528 -14.38 26.01 -4.48
N GLN A 529 -13.28 25.75 -5.19
CA GLN A 529 -12.79 24.43 -5.56
C GLN A 529 -11.82 23.91 -4.50
N LEU A 530 -11.91 22.62 -4.19
CA LEU A 530 -10.98 21.91 -3.33
C LEU A 530 -10.11 20.99 -4.19
N GLN A 531 -8.79 21.14 -4.12
CA GLN A 531 -7.88 20.34 -4.91
C GLN A 531 -6.73 19.78 -4.07
N PHE A 532 -6.53 18.48 -4.18
CA PHE A 532 -5.38 17.73 -3.69
C PHE A 532 -4.58 17.25 -4.90
N PHE A 533 -3.31 17.59 -4.98
CA PHE A 533 -2.37 17.14 -6.03
C PHE A 533 -1.63 15.86 -5.60
N PRO A 534 -0.91 15.19 -6.53
CA PRO A 534 -0.09 14.02 -6.19
C PRO A 534 0.85 14.25 -5.01
N GLY A 535 0.86 13.29 -4.08
CA GLY A 535 1.62 13.33 -2.83
C GLY A 535 1.06 14.27 -1.75
N SER A 536 -0.17 14.75 -1.90
CA SER A 536 -0.93 15.42 -0.83
C SER A 536 -1.96 14.47 -0.21
N GLY A 537 -2.60 14.88 0.89
CA GLY A 537 -3.56 14.01 1.59
C GLY A 537 -4.84 14.71 2.04
N PHE A 538 -5.97 14.01 1.86
CA PHE A 538 -7.24 14.36 2.47
C PHE A 538 -7.87 13.25 3.32
N LYS A 539 -8.17 13.56 4.59
CA LYS A 539 -8.92 12.67 5.48
C LYS A 539 -10.15 13.36 6.04
N ALA A 540 -11.28 12.68 5.98
CA ALA A 540 -12.52 13.11 6.63
C ALA A 540 -13.15 11.92 7.36
N THR A 541 -13.35 12.08 8.68
CA THR A 541 -14.03 11.10 9.52
C THR A 541 -15.25 11.74 10.18
N ASP A 542 -16.46 11.25 9.92
CA ASP A 542 -17.73 11.81 10.40
C ASP A 542 -17.82 13.35 10.22
N ALA A 543 -17.29 13.84 9.10
CA ALA A 543 -17.11 15.26 8.79
C ALA A 543 -17.80 15.64 7.47
N SER A 544 -18.05 16.94 7.28
CA SER A 544 -18.71 17.43 6.05
C SER A 544 -17.87 18.45 5.28
N VAL A 545 -17.78 18.26 3.96
CA VAL A 545 -17.17 19.22 3.03
C VAL A 545 -18.21 19.66 2.01
N VAL A 546 -18.32 20.96 1.81
CA VAL A 546 -19.14 21.55 0.75
C VAL A 546 -18.25 22.48 -0.07
N ALA A 547 -17.98 22.09 -1.31
CA ALA A 547 -17.31 22.89 -2.32
C ALA A 547 -18.34 23.49 -3.27
N ARG A 548 -18.05 24.69 -3.79
CA ARG A 548 -18.95 25.36 -4.74
C ARG A 548 -18.75 24.82 -6.15
N GLU A 549 -17.51 24.62 -6.54
CA GLU A 549 -17.09 24.09 -7.85
C GLU A 549 -16.48 22.69 -7.60
N ASP A 550 -15.43 22.30 -8.34
CA ASP A 550 -14.84 20.96 -8.27
C ASP A 550 -14.31 20.55 -6.89
N ILE A 551 -14.38 19.24 -6.63
CA ILE A 551 -13.55 18.58 -5.62
C ILE A 551 -12.66 17.58 -6.33
N ILE A 552 -11.35 17.80 -6.31
CA ILE A 552 -10.37 16.98 -7.01
C ILE A 552 -9.45 16.31 -5.99
N PHE A 553 -9.48 14.98 -5.98
CA PHE A 553 -8.63 14.11 -5.20
C PHE A 553 -7.61 13.44 -6.13
N ALA A 554 -6.45 14.08 -6.28
CA ALA A 554 -5.27 13.47 -6.90
C ALA A 554 -4.20 13.15 -5.85
N GLY A 555 -4.59 12.82 -4.62
CA GLY A 555 -3.67 12.42 -3.55
C GLY A 555 -4.31 11.33 -2.69
N THR A 556 -3.60 10.82 -1.69
CA THR A 556 -4.16 9.83 -0.76
C THR A 556 -5.45 10.37 -0.18
N THR A 557 -6.52 9.58 -0.20
CA THR A 557 -7.85 10.03 0.23
C THR A 557 -8.53 8.97 1.09
N HIS A 558 -8.95 9.36 2.30
CA HIS A 558 -9.66 8.49 3.23
C HIS A 558 -10.94 9.16 3.70
N LEU A 559 -12.07 8.57 3.34
CA LEU A 559 -13.40 9.01 3.74
C LEU A 559 -14.06 7.92 4.59
N ASP A 560 -14.42 8.26 5.83
CA ASP A 560 -15.10 7.35 6.77
C ASP A 560 -16.28 8.09 7.43
N GLY A 561 -17.52 7.70 7.13
CA GLY A 561 -18.70 8.45 7.60
C GLY A 561 -18.80 9.88 7.04
N ALA A 562 -18.00 10.23 6.03
CA ALA A 562 -17.87 11.60 5.52
C ALA A 562 -19.04 12.01 4.63
N GLN A 563 -19.32 13.31 4.57
CA GLN A 563 -20.35 13.91 3.70
C GLN A 563 -19.67 14.92 2.78
N ILE A 564 -19.42 14.54 1.53
CA ILE A 564 -18.68 15.35 0.56
C ILE A 564 -19.62 15.82 -0.54
N GLN A 565 -19.69 17.13 -0.75
CA GLN A 565 -20.59 17.73 -1.74
C GLN A 565 -19.88 18.75 -2.63
N SER A 566 -19.95 18.54 -3.94
CA SER A 566 -19.77 19.60 -4.95
C SER A 566 -21.14 20.16 -5.32
N GLN A 567 -21.29 21.49 -5.33
CA GLN A 567 -22.58 22.15 -5.53
C GLN A 567 -22.89 22.58 -6.96
N ALA A 568 -21.89 22.65 -7.83
CA ALA A 568 -22.08 23.11 -9.21
C ALA A 568 -21.31 22.29 -10.24
N ASP A 569 -20.42 21.39 -9.81
CA ASP A 569 -19.49 20.73 -10.71
C ASP A 569 -19.16 19.29 -10.25
N ASP A 570 -18.00 18.80 -10.65
CA ASP A 570 -17.58 17.42 -10.49
C ASP A 570 -17.00 17.10 -9.08
N ILE A 571 -16.99 15.81 -8.75
CA ILE A 571 -16.08 15.22 -7.77
C ILE A 571 -15.20 14.23 -8.53
N GLU A 572 -13.90 14.44 -8.50
CA GLU A 572 -12.92 13.68 -9.29
C GLU A 572 -11.92 12.97 -8.38
N PHE A 573 -11.69 11.69 -8.65
CA PHE A 573 -10.58 10.90 -8.15
C PHE A 573 -9.63 10.68 -9.33
N GLN A 574 -8.47 11.33 -9.29
CA GLN A 574 -7.50 11.38 -10.39
C GLN A 574 -6.22 10.60 -10.02
N ASP A 575 -5.53 10.07 -11.04
CA ASP A 575 -4.22 9.37 -10.98
C ASP A 575 -4.21 8.04 -10.17
N LYS A 576 -3.07 7.31 -10.18
CA LYS A 576 -2.84 6.06 -9.40
C LYS A 576 -2.75 6.35 -7.90
N HIS A 577 -3.88 6.65 -7.25
CA HIS A 577 -3.90 7.01 -5.83
C HIS A 577 -4.80 6.12 -4.98
N ASP A 578 -4.33 5.92 -3.75
CA ASP A 578 -4.97 5.15 -2.69
C ASP A 578 -6.20 5.88 -2.16
N THR A 579 -7.38 5.47 -2.65
CA THR A 579 -8.68 6.01 -2.25
C THR A 579 -9.49 4.96 -1.52
N VAL A 580 -9.87 5.25 -0.28
CA VAL A 580 -10.79 4.43 0.52
C VAL A 580 -12.00 5.26 0.91
N ILE A 581 -13.18 4.70 0.63
CA ILE A 581 -14.47 5.32 0.91
C ILE A 581 -15.32 4.32 1.70
N ILE A 582 -15.60 4.64 2.95
CA ILE A 582 -16.32 3.78 3.89
C ILE A 582 -17.48 4.57 4.49
N ASP A 583 -18.68 4.00 4.49
CA ASP A 583 -19.89 4.55 5.12
C ASP A 583 -20.15 6.04 4.80
N SER A 584 -19.68 6.51 3.64
CA SER A 584 -19.61 7.93 3.29
C SER A 584 -20.65 8.28 2.24
N THR A 585 -21.02 9.56 2.15
CA THR A 585 -21.91 10.07 1.12
C THR A 585 -21.18 11.09 0.24
N LEU A 586 -21.12 10.80 -1.07
CA LEU A 586 -20.62 11.73 -2.07
C LEU A 586 -21.78 12.28 -2.89
N THR A 587 -21.83 13.59 -3.08
CA THR A 587 -22.86 14.26 -3.89
C THR A 587 -22.19 15.24 -4.86
N ALA A 588 -22.10 14.86 -6.14
CA ALA A 588 -21.67 15.74 -7.22
C ALA A 588 -22.88 16.39 -7.91
N ASP A 589 -22.77 17.67 -8.26
CA ASP A 589 -23.81 18.35 -9.05
C ASP A 589 -23.71 17.99 -10.53
N ASP A 590 -22.50 17.72 -11.04
CA ASP A 590 -22.30 17.23 -12.41
C ASP A 590 -21.90 15.74 -12.40
N ASN A 591 -20.62 15.37 -12.39
CA ASN A 591 -20.14 13.99 -12.49
C ASN A 591 -19.36 13.53 -11.25
N LEU A 592 -19.41 12.22 -11.01
CA LEU A 592 -18.42 11.50 -10.22
C LEU A 592 -17.42 10.86 -11.18
N ILE A 593 -16.15 11.22 -11.09
CA ILE A 593 -15.13 10.78 -12.03
C ILE A 593 -14.10 9.94 -11.26
N PHE A 594 -13.81 8.75 -11.78
CA PHE A 594 -12.73 7.88 -11.30
C PHE A 594 -11.76 7.63 -12.45
N ASP A 595 -10.48 7.89 -12.21
CA ASP A 595 -9.42 7.90 -13.22
C ASP A 595 -8.19 7.17 -12.67
N ASN A 596 -7.81 6.05 -13.31
CA ASN A 596 -6.62 5.24 -13.01
C ASN A 596 -6.39 4.85 -11.53
N SER A 597 -7.44 4.92 -10.70
CA SER A 597 -7.37 4.69 -9.25
C SER A 597 -7.92 3.31 -8.87
N ALA A 598 -7.17 2.54 -8.08
CA ALA A 598 -7.72 1.37 -7.39
C ALA A 598 -8.62 1.85 -6.24
N THR A 599 -9.93 1.95 -6.48
CA THR A 599 -10.88 2.45 -5.47
C THR A 599 -11.77 1.32 -4.97
N SER A 600 -11.75 1.09 -3.66
CA SER A 600 -12.70 0.21 -2.98
C SER A 600 -13.68 1.05 -2.16
N VAL A 601 -14.97 0.82 -2.37
CA VAL A 601 -16.04 1.56 -1.69
C VAL A 601 -16.92 0.58 -0.92
N PHE A 602 -17.17 0.89 0.35
CA PHE A 602 -17.94 0.05 1.27
C PHE A 602 -19.03 0.85 1.96
N GLY A 603 -20.26 0.31 2.03
CA GLY A 603 -21.34 0.86 2.86
C GLY A 603 -21.79 2.29 2.50
N SER A 604 -21.40 2.80 1.34
CA SER A 604 -21.44 4.22 1.02
C SER A 604 -22.64 4.60 0.15
N THR A 605 -22.87 5.89 -0.04
CA THR A 605 -23.89 6.44 -0.95
C THR A 605 -23.25 7.38 -1.96
N LEU A 606 -23.37 7.08 -3.25
CA LEU A 606 -22.81 7.88 -4.34
C LEU A 606 -23.96 8.54 -5.12
N ILE A 607 -23.98 9.87 -5.14
CA ILE A 607 -25.03 10.66 -5.80
C ILE A 607 -24.37 11.59 -6.82
N SER A 608 -24.88 11.56 -8.05
CA SER A 608 -24.42 12.43 -9.14
C SER A 608 -25.63 12.83 -10.00
N GLN A 609 -25.71 14.08 -10.48
CA GLN A 609 -26.85 14.48 -11.33
C GLN A 609 -26.63 14.18 -12.82
N ASN A 610 -25.39 13.95 -13.24
CA ASN A 610 -25.09 13.67 -14.64
C ASN A 610 -24.52 12.27 -14.86
N GLY A 611 -23.59 11.76 -14.06
CA GLY A 611 -23.10 10.41 -14.28
C GLY A 611 -21.93 9.97 -13.41
N ILE A 612 -21.54 8.71 -13.60
CA ILE A 612 -20.25 8.20 -13.16
C ILE A 612 -19.39 8.00 -14.41
N SER A 613 -18.23 8.64 -14.43
CA SER A 613 -17.22 8.47 -15.46
C SER A 613 -16.11 7.59 -14.93
N MET A 614 -15.71 6.61 -15.73
CA MET A 614 -14.48 5.84 -15.56
C MET A 614 -13.49 6.28 -16.64
N ARG A 615 -12.18 6.22 -16.38
CA ARG A 615 -11.15 6.58 -17.36
C ARG A 615 -9.97 5.62 -17.25
N TYR A 616 -9.40 5.24 -18.39
CA TYR A 616 -8.17 4.43 -18.52
C TYR A 616 -8.27 2.99 -17.98
N GLU A 617 -9.34 2.27 -18.32
CA GLU A 617 -9.43 0.81 -18.14
C GLU A 617 -9.34 0.37 -16.67
N ILE A 618 -10.15 0.99 -15.81
CA ILE A 618 -10.14 0.74 -14.35
C ILE A 618 -11.23 -0.24 -13.90
N ASP A 619 -10.94 -0.99 -12.83
CA ASP A 619 -11.92 -1.80 -12.12
C ASP A 619 -12.30 -1.11 -10.80
N ILE A 620 -13.58 -0.76 -10.63
CA ILE A 620 -14.11 -0.22 -9.39
C ILE A 620 -14.96 -1.28 -8.70
N VAL A 621 -14.71 -1.54 -7.41
CA VAL A 621 -15.51 -2.47 -6.61
C VAL A 621 -16.29 -1.71 -5.56
N LEU A 622 -17.62 -1.79 -5.68
CA LEU A 622 -18.58 -1.20 -4.77
C LEU A 622 -19.28 -2.32 -3.99
N THR A 623 -19.15 -2.33 -2.67
CA THR A 623 -19.76 -3.33 -1.79
C THR A 623 -20.74 -2.66 -0.85
N ASP A 624 -21.95 -3.22 -0.71
CA ASP A 624 -23.03 -2.68 0.12
C ASP A 624 -23.26 -1.16 -0.10
N THR A 625 -23.14 -0.71 -1.34
CA THR A 625 -23.11 0.72 -1.70
C THR A 625 -24.34 1.08 -2.52
N ASP A 626 -24.97 2.20 -2.17
CA ASP A 626 -26.11 2.78 -2.89
C ASP A 626 -25.65 3.84 -3.89
N ILE A 627 -26.07 3.73 -5.15
CA ILE A 627 -25.69 4.65 -6.22
C ILE A 627 -26.96 5.24 -6.82
N GLU A 628 -27.12 6.56 -6.70
CA GLU A 628 -28.26 7.31 -7.22
C GLU A 628 -27.78 8.33 -8.27
N LEU A 629 -27.93 7.98 -9.56
CA LEU A 629 -27.74 8.94 -10.64
C LEU A 629 -29.07 9.67 -10.89
N ARG A 630 -29.16 10.92 -10.41
CA ARG A 630 -30.37 11.73 -10.43
C ARG A 630 -30.54 12.45 -11.76
N ASP A 631 -31.38 11.91 -12.63
CA ASP A 631 -31.68 12.57 -13.90
C ASP A 631 -33.01 13.34 -13.86
N ASP A 632 -32.94 14.66 -13.99
CA ASP A 632 -34.07 15.51 -14.38
C ASP A 632 -34.03 15.93 -15.87
N ASP A 633 -32.91 15.80 -16.61
CA ASP A 633 -32.79 16.07 -18.07
C ASP A 633 -31.37 15.82 -18.72
N ARG A 634 -30.36 15.35 -17.98
CA ARG A 634 -28.93 15.19 -18.38
C ARG A 634 -28.48 13.71 -18.30
N LEU A 635 -27.26 13.41 -18.73
CA LEU A 635 -26.82 12.10 -19.24
C LEU A 635 -26.57 11.03 -18.16
N GLY A 636 -27.48 10.86 -17.18
CA GLY A 636 -27.45 10.00 -15.97
C GLY A 636 -26.95 8.56 -16.09
N GLY A 637 -25.78 8.31 -16.66
CA GLY A 637 -25.28 7.00 -17.05
C GLY A 637 -23.86 6.73 -16.55
N ILE A 638 -23.42 5.51 -16.77
CA ILE A 638 -22.05 5.09 -16.53
C ILE A 638 -21.36 5.05 -17.89
N SER A 639 -20.23 5.72 -18.00
CA SER A 639 -19.50 5.90 -19.27
C SER A 639 -17.99 5.88 -19.01
N ASP A 640 -17.24 5.37 -19.98
CA ASP A 640 -15.80 5.59 -20.06
C ASP A 640 -15.54 6.86 -20.90
N LEU A 641 -15.11 7.94 -20.27
CA LEU A 641 -14.95 9.23 -20.96
C LEU A 641 -13.73 9.22 -21.90
N PHE A 642 -12.80 8.26 -21.74
CA PHE A 642 -11.59 8.12 -22.53
C PHE A 642 -11.18 6.66 -22.70
N ALA A 643 -11.91 5.92 -23.54
CA ALA A 643 -11.47 4.59 -23.97
C ALA A 643 -10.03 4.66 -24.52
N GLY A 644 -9.11 3.96 -23.84
CA GLY A 644 -7.70 3.91 -24.20
C GLY A 644 -7.47 3.33 -25.60
N PRO A 645 -6.28 3.52 -26.18
CA PRO A 645 -5.93 2.96 -27.49
C PRO A 645 -5.88 1.41 -27.52
N GLN A 646 -5.91 0.76 -26.35
CA GLN A 646 -5.84 -0.71 -26.19
C GLN A 646 -7.20 -1.40 -26.37
N GLY A 647 -8.31 -0.69 -26.18
CA GLY A 647 -9.65 -1.22 -26.44
C GLY A 647 -10.13 -2.27 -25.43
N GLU A 648 -9.52 -2.33 -24.25
CA GLU A 648 -10.08 -3.04 -23.09
C GLU A 648 -10.97 -2.05 -22.30
N GLY A 649 -12.11 -2.51 -21.80
CA GLY A 649 -13.12 -1.65 -21.15
C GLY A 649 -12.88 -1.50 -19.65
N SER A 650 -13.35 -0.41 -19.03
CA SER A 650 -13.40 -0.27 -17.56
C SER A 650 -14.51 -1.15 -16.97
N THR A 651 -14.35 -1.71 -15.75
CA THR A 651 -15.39 -2.52 -15.09
C THR A 651 -15.92 -1.90 -13.80
N LEU A 652 -17.24 -1.84 -13.64
CA LEU A 652 -17.91 -1.51 -12.38
C LEU A 652 -18.50 -2.78 -11.75
N TRP A 653 -18.01 -3.16 -10.57
CA TRP A 653 -18.49 -4.30 -9.80
C TRP A 653 -19.44 -3.85 -8.68
N LEU A 654 -20.65 -4.40 -8.65
CA LEU A 654 -21.59 -4.29 -7.54
C LEU A 654 -21.59 -5.61 -6.74
N LYS A 655 -21.26 -5.54 -5.45
CA LYS A 655 -21.17 -6.67 -4.53
C LYS A 655 -22.02 -6.47 -3.27
N GLY A 656 -22.26 -7.57 -2.55
CA GLY A 656 -23.08 -7.58 -1.34
C GLY A 656 -24.56 -7.24 -1.61
N GLU A 657 -25.05 -6.21 -0.96
CA GLU A 657 -26.41 -5.64 -1.11
C GLU A 657 -26.39 -4.28 -1.84
N SER A 658 -25.44 -4.05 -2.76
CA SER A 658 -25.31 -2.78 -3.48
C SER A 658 -26.53 -2.48 -4.36
N THR A 659 -26.88 -1.20 -4.47
CA THR A 659 -27.92 -0.72 -5.40
C THR A 659 -27.37 0.29 -6.39
N LEU A 660 -27.81 0.18 -7.64
CA LEU A 660 -27.48 1.14 -8.70
C LEU A 660 -28.75 1.64 -9.34
N THR A 661 -28.86 2.96 -9.51
CA THR A 661 -29.90 3.59 -10.31
C THR A 661 -29.23 4.46 -11.38
N ALA A 662 -29.34 4.06 -12.65
CA ALA A 662 -28.70 4.71 -13.78
C ALA A 662 -29.58 4.65 -15.04
N ASN A 663 -29.25 5.41 -16.08
CA ASN A 663 -30.02 5.41 -17.34
C ASN A 663 -29.46 4.43 -18.39
N SER A 664 -28.14 4.26 -18.45
CA SER A 664 -27.45 3.42 -19.43
C SER A 664 -25.98 3.17 -19.06
N ILE A 665 -25.39 2.12 -19.64
CA ILE A 665 -23.94 1.83 -19.62
C ILE A 665 -23.37 2.06 -21.02
N ARG A 666 -22.22 2.75 -21.16
CA ARG A 666 -21.66 3.13 -22.46
C ARG A 666 -20.13 3.20 -22.47
N ASP A 667 -19.62 3.40 -23.68
CA ASP A 667 -18.25 3.75 -24.04
C ASP A 667 -17.21 2.68 -23.65
N GLY A 668 -17.65 1.42 -23.54
CA GLY A 668 -16.79 0.28 -23.22
C GLY A 668 -16.81 -0.11 -21.75
N VAL A 669 -17.70 0.45 -20.93
CA VAL A 669 -17.82 0.01 -19.53
C VAL A 669 -18.56 -1.32 -19.42
N ASP A 670 -18.00 -2.23 -18.63
CA ASP A 670 -18.66 -3.46 -18.19
C ASP A 670 -19.26 -3.28 -16.79
N LEU A 671 -20.57 -3.50 -16.65
CA LEU A 671 -21.23 -3.55 -15.36
C LEU A 671 -21.35 -5.01 -14.91
N VAL A 672 -20.77 -5.36 -13.76
CA VAL A 672 -20.90 -6.68 -13.15
C VAL A 672 -21.74 -6.58 -11.88
N ILE A 673 -22.82 -7.34 -11.82
CA ILE A 673 -23.74 -7.40 -10.69
C ILE A 673 -23.58 -8.77 -10.02
N ASP A 674 -23.11 -8.77 -8.79
CA ASP A 674 -22.79 -9.97 -8.02
C ASP A 674 -23.57 -10.01 -6.69
N ASP A 675 -23.49 -11.13 -5.98
CA ASP A 675 -24.19 -11.38 -4.71
C ASP A 675 -25.70 -11.07 -4.80
N SER A 676 -26.25 -10.27 -3.90
CA SER A 676 -27.66 -9.85 -3.88
C SER A 676 -27.89 -8.44 -4.44
N SER A 677 -26.90 -7.90 -5.16
CA SER A 677 -26.94 -6.52 -5.66
C SER A 677 -28.03 -6.31 -6.72
N VAL A 678 -28.52 -5.08 -6.81
CA VAL A 678 -29.62 -4.68 -7.71
C VAL A 678 -29.24 -3.46 -8.54
N ALA A 679 -29.22 -3.60 -9.86
CA ALA A 679 -29.11 -2.47 -10.77
C ALA A 679 -30.47 -2.13 -11.40
N THR A 680 -30.88 -0.87 -11.33
CA THR A 680 -32.11 -0.32 -11.86
C THR A 680 -31.80 0.66 -12.98
N MET A 681 -32.28 0.34 -14.19
CA MET A 681 -32.03 1.13 -15.38
C MET A 681 -33.25 1.99 -15.72
N LEU A 682 -33.18 3.27 -15.34
CA LEU A 682 -34.21 4.29 -15.49
C LEU A 682 -34.20 4.88 -16.91
N VAL A 683 -34.71 4.13 -17.89
CA VAL A 683 -34.77 4.66 -19.27
C VAL A 683 -35.65 5.93 -19.33
N SER A 684 -35.08 7.04 -19.79
CA SER A 684 -35.76 8.34 -19.92
C SER A 684 -36.98 8.26 -20.85
N THR A 685 -38.11 8.83 -20.44
CA THR A 685 -39.32 8.92 -21.29
C THR A 685 -39.22 10.01 -22.37
N VAL A 686 -38.17 10.85 -22.34
CA VAL A 686 -38.03 12.06 -23.16
C VAL A 686 -36.97 11.88 -24.27
N LYS A 687 -36.02 10.95 -24.10
CA LYS A 687 -34.94 10.67 -25.06
C LYS A 687 -34.78 9.17 -25.27
N THR A 688 -34.58 8.74 -26.52
CA THR A 688 -34.25 7.34 -26.86
C THR A 688 -32.81 7.08 -26.46
N TYR A 689 -32.61 6.49 -25.28
CA TYR A 689 -31.31 5.98 -24.85
C TYR A 689 -31.30 4.46 -24.90
N ASP A 690 -30.18 3.91 -25.34
CA ASP A 690 -29.96 2.48 -25.34
C ASP A 690 -29.45 2.05 -23.96
N LEU A 691 -29.93 0.90 -23.49
CA LEU A 691 -29.56 0.31 -22.19
C LEU A 691 -28.04 0.12 -22.08
N VAL A 692 -27.47 -0.36 -23.18
CA VAL A 692 -26.05 -0.53 -23.43
C VAL A 692 -25.73 0.28 -24.69
N GLY A 693 -24.64 1.06 -24.68
CA GLY A 693 -24.22 1.90 -25.80
C GLY A 693 -24.10 1.15 -27.13
N ASP A 694 -24.21 1.88 -28.25
CA ASP A 694 -24.04 1.33 -29.60
C ASP A 694 -22.57 1.10 -30.00
N ASP A 695 -21.65 1.28 -29.05
CA ASP A 695 -20.20 1.04 -29.17
C ASP A 695 -19.85 -0.43 -29.45
N GLY A 696 -20.74 -1.37 -29.06
CA GLY A 696 -20.54 -2.81 -29.22
C GLY A 696 -19.46 -3.40 -28.31
N ALA A 697 -19.02 -2.67 -27.29
CA ALA A 697 -17.98 -3.04 -26.33
C ALA A 697 -18.53 -3.20 -24.91
N SER A 698 -19.50 -2.37 -24.51
CA SER A 698 -20.07 -2.37 -23.15
C SER A 698 -20.93 -3.62 -22.88
N THR A 699 -20.88 -4.19 -21.67
CA THR A 699 -21.74 -5.31 -21.27
C THR A 699 -22.36 -5.13 -19.88
N ILE A 700 -23.44 -5.88 -19.61
CA ILE A 700 -23.96 -6.08 -18.25
C ILE A 700 -23.92 -7.58 -17.94
N THR A 701 -23.20 -7.95 -16.89
CA THR A 701 -23.03 -9.32 -16.45
C THR A 701 -23.71 -9.54 -15.10
N LEU A 702 -24.56 -10.56 -14.99
CA LEU A 702 -25.04 -11.06 -13.70
C LEU A 702 -24.13 -12.21 -13.27
N ALA A 703 -23.27 -11.98 -12.29
CA ALA A 703 -22.26 -12.92 -11.81
C ALA A 703 -22.80 -13.96 -10.82
N SER A 704 -23.89 -13.64 -10.11
CA SER A 704 -24.52 -14.52 -9.13
C SER A 704 -25.96 -14.88 -9.49
N ALA A 705 -26.47 -15.93 -8.86
CA ALA A 705 -27.87 -16.32 -8.95
C ALA A 705 -28.81 -15.27 -8.33
N ASP A 706 -28.33 -14.49 -7.36
CA ASP A 706 -29.12 -13.55 -6.58
C ASP A 706 -29.12 -12.11 -7.11
N ALA A 707 -28.18 -11.79 -8.00
CA ALA A 707 -28.07 -10.51 -8.70
C ALA A 707 -29.33 -10.22 -9.52
N SER A 708 -29.72 -8.95 -9.56
CA SER A 708 -30.95 -8.50 -10.21
C SER A 708 -30.72 -7.25 -11.07
N LEU A 709 -31.28 -7.27 -12.29
CA LEU A 709 -31.35 -6.13 -13.19
C LEU A 709 -32.81 -5.73 -13.40
N VAL A 710 -33.18 -4.52 -12.98
CA VAL A 710 -34.53 -3.93 -13.10
C VAL A 710 -34.53 -2.97 -14.28
N LEU A 711 -35.48 -3.11 -15.22
CA LEU A 711 -35.57 -2.23 -16.39
C LEU A 711 -36.83 -1.36 -16.36
N GLY A 712 -36.67 -0.06 -16.53
CA GLY A 712 -37.75 0.92 -16.44
C GLY A 712 -38.65 1.01 -17.67
N HIS A 713 -38.09 1.07 -18.90
CA HIS A 713 -38.86 1.26 -20.15
C HIS A 713 -38.09 0.72 -21.40
N PRO A 714 -38.77 0.36 -22.50
CA PRO A 714 -38.12 -0.23 -23.67
C PRO A 714 -37.45 0.84 -24.55
N GLY A 715 -36.17 0.63 -24.90
CA GLY A 715 -35.43 1.38 -25.92
C GLY A 715 -35.60 0.79 -27.33
N SER A 716 -35.00 1.41 -28.34
CA SER A 716 -35.05 0.98 -29.77
C SER A 716 -33.97 -0.04 -30.17
N PHE A 717 -33.07 -0.38 -29.25
CA PHE A 717 -31.90 -1.22 -29.47
C PHE A 717 -32.06 -2.63 -28.90
N ASP A 718 -31.44 -3.61 -29.57
CA ASP A 718 -31.42 -5.01 -29.16
C ASP A 718 -30.28 -5.23 -28.16
N ALA A 719 -30.59 -5.13 -26.85
CA ALA A 719 -29.60 -5.28 -25.79
C ALA A 719 -29.19 -6.75 -25.52
N ARG A 720 -29.92 -7.74 -26.06
CA ARG A 720 -29.72 -9.16 -25.76
C ARG A 720 -28.30 -9.70 -25.95
N PRO A 721 -27.50 -9.24 -26.96
CA PRO A 721 -26.14 -9.71 -27.13
C PRO A 721 -25.21 -9.30 -26.00
N PHE A 722 -25.54 -8.23 -25.26
CA PHE A 722 -24.68 -7.56 -24.29
C PHE A 722 -25.06 -7.83 -22.83
N ILE A 723 -26.17 -8.55 -22.59
CA ILE A 723 -26.58 -8.98 -21.26
C ILE A 723 -26.13 -10.43 -21.06
N ILE A 724 -25.16 -10.64 -20.17
CA ILE A 724 -24.42 -11.90 -20.01
C ILE A 724 -24.76 -12.61 -18.69
N ASN A 725 -25.00 -13.91 -18.78
CA ASN A 725 -25.11 -14.77 -17.61
C ASN A 725 -23.69 -15.19 -17.19
N GLY A 726 -23.16 -14.60 -16.12
CA GLY A 726 -21.79 -14.81 -15.67
C GLY A 726 -21.47 -16.24 -15.22
N LEU A 727 -22.47 -17.05 -14.87
CA LEU A 727 -22.27 -18.47 -14.52
C LEU A 727 -22.08 -19.38 -15.75
N THR A 728 -22.69 -19.02 -16.88
CA THR A 728 -22.62 -19.81 -18.12
C THR A 728 -21.72 -19.17 -19.18
N GLY A 729 -21.41 -17.88 -19.04
CA GLY A 729 -20.75 -17.06 -20.05
C GLY A 729 -21.60 -16.79 -21.29
N LEU A 730 -22.90 -17.11 -21.28
CA LEU A 730 -23.79 -16.96 -22.43
C LEU A 730 -24.63 -15.69 -22.33
N SER A 731 -24.83 -15.01 -23.47
CA SER A 731 -25.75 -13.87 -23.54
C SER A 731 -27.22 -14.31 -23.53
N TYR A 732 -28.13 -13.41 -23.16
CA TYR A 732 -29.56 -13.68 -23.26
C TYR A 732 -29.99 -14.06 -24.68
N GLN A 733 -29.37 -13.48 -25.72
CA GLN A 733 -29.66 -13.83 -27.11
C GLN A 733 -29.31 -15.30 -27.43
N ALA A 734 -28.22 -15.80 -26.85
CA ALA A 734 -27.73 -17.14 -27.08
C ALA A 734 -28.57 -18.19 -26.35
N ASP A 735 -28.95 -17.91 -25.11
CA ASP A 735 -29.77 -18.83 -24.30
C ASP A 735 -30.70 -18.08 -23.32
N PRO A 736 -31.93 -17.77 -23.73
CA PRO A 736 -32.95 -17.21 -22.85
C PRO A 736 -33.33 -18.11 -21.67
N THR A 737 -33.07 -19.43 -21.75
CA THR A 737 -33.53 -20.39 -20.73
C THR A 737 -32.67 -20.41 -19.48
N ALA A 738 -31.47 -19.83 -19.55
CA ALA A 738 -30.57 -19.63 -18.40
C ALA A 738 -30.97 -18.43 -17.51
N TRP A 739 -32.14 -17.83 -17.75
CA TRP A 739 -32.61 -16.60 -17.10
C TRP A 739 -34.01 -16.80 -16.51
N ASN A 740 -34.27 -16.21 -15.35
CA ASN A 740 -35.53 -16.38 -14.63
C ASN A 740 -36.55 -15.34 -15.09
N VAL A 741 -36.79 -15.29 -16.39
CA VAL A 741 -37.70 -14.30 -16.98
C VAL A 741 -38.62 -14.95 -17.99
N ALA A 742 -39.91 -14.93 -17.67
CA ALA A 742 -40.93 -15.35 -18.61
C ALA A 742 -41.09 -14.30 -19.71
N ASP A 743 -40.98 -14.75 -20.97
CA ASP A 743 -41.38 -14.00 -22.17
C ASP A 743 -40.61 -12.70 -22.47
N TRP A 744 -39.38 -12.49 -21.95
CA TRP A 744 -38.56 -11.36 -22.40
C TRP A 744 -38.06 -11.62 -23.83
N ASP A 745 -38.49 -10.80 -24.77
CA ASP A 745 -37.99 -10.85 -26.15
C ASP A 745 -36.69 -10.07 -26.34
N GLY A 746 -36.19 -9.43 -25.27
CA GLY A 746 -35.01 -8.58 -25.28
C GLY A 746 -35.20 -7.20 -25.91
N LEU A 747 -36.44 -6.86 -26.29
CA LEU A 747 -36.84 -5.59 -26.90
C LEU A 747 -37.92 -4.89 -26.05
N SER A 748 -38.71 -5.66 -25.32
CA SER A 748 -39.79 -5.22 -24.44
C SER A 748 -39.28 -5.02 -23.02
N ALA A 749 -39.70 -3.97 -22.31
CA ALA A 749 -39.32 -3.79 -20.91
C ALA A 749 -40.04 -4.79 -20.01
N LEU A 750 -39.29 -5.39 -19.10
CA LEU A 750 -39.81 -6.12 -17.96
C LEU A 750 -39.24 -5.50 -16.68
N PRO A 751 -40.02 -5.46 -15.60
CA PRO A 751 -39.61 -4.82 -14.37
C PRO A 751 -38.49 -5.55 -13.63
N LEU A 752 -38.10 -6.78 -14.01
CA LEU A 752 -37.02 -7.52 -13.34
C LEU A 752 -36.46 -8.66 -14.22
N LEU A 753 -35.13 -8.74 -14.31
CA LEU A 753 -34.33 -9.84 -14.87
C LEU A 753 -33.40 -10.38 -13.79
N LYS A 754 -33.40 -11.70 -13.60
CA LYS A 754 -32.58 -12.40 -12.61
C LYS A 754 -31.96 -13.66 -13.23
N LEU A 755 -30.77 -14.01 -12.76
CA LEU A 755 -30.08 -15.21 -13.22
C LEU A 755 -30.78 -16.48 -12.71
N VAL A 756 -30.78 -17.54 -13.52
CA VAL A 756 -31.01 -18.89 -12.99
C VAL A 756 -29.64 -19.37 -12.55
N GLY A 757 -29.40 -19.42 -11.24
CA GLY A 757 -28.30 -20.22 -10.70
C GLY A 757 -28.44 -21.67 -11.16
N SER A 758 -27.59 -22.59 -10.73
CA SER A 758 -28.05 -23.99 -10.63
C SER A 758 -29.13 -24.03 -9.55
N GLY A 759 -30.29 -23.42 -9.84
CA GLY A 759 -31.50 -23.45 -9.07
C GLY A 759 -31.77 -24.90 -8.78
N GLY A 760 -32.11 -25.15 -7.53
CA GLY A 760 -32.28 -26.48 -6.98
C GLY A 760 -32.91 -27.41 -8.00
N LEU A 761 -32.36 -28.61 -8.08
CA LEU A 761 -32.88 -29.69 -8.91
C LEU A 761 -34.42 -29.69 -8.91
N PRO A 762 -35.14 -29.63 -10.05
CA PRO A 762 -36.58 -29.38 -10.04
C PRO A 762 -37.36 -30.25 -9.06
N GLY A 763 -38.05 -29.64 -8.09
CA GLY A 763 -38.71 -30.34 -6.98
C GLY A 763 -37.89 -30.45 -5.68
N ASP A 764 -36.66 -29.98 -5.66
CA ASP A 764 -35.79 -29.74 -4.48
C ASP A 764 -36.22 -28.40 -3.86
N PHE A 765 -37.24 -28.47 -3.02
CA PHE A 765 -37.89 -27.31 -2.43
C PHE A 765 -37.17 -26.83 -1.16
N ASN A 766 -36.28 -27.64 -0.58
CA ASN A 766 -35.45 -27.24 0.56
C ASN A 766 -34.03 -26.80 0.15
N GLY A 767 -33.62 -27.01 -1.10
CA GLY A 767 -32.34 -26.59 -1.67
C GLY A 767 -31.15 -27.44 -1.24
N ASP A 768 -31.35 -28.70 -0.83
CA ASP A 768 -30.27 -29.56 -0.32
C ASP A 768 -29.55 -30.39 -1.40
N GLY A 769 -29.97 -30.23 -2.66
CA GLY A 769 -29.38 -30.89 -3.84
C GLY A 769 -29.96 -32.27 -4.14
N VAL A 770 -30.94 -32.74 -3.38
CA VAL A 770 -31.61 -34.04 -3.55
C VAL A 770 -33.12 -33.84 -3.49
N VAL A 771 -33.87 -34.41 -4.44
CA VAL A 771 -35.35 -34.39 -4.35
C VAL A 771 -35.82 -35.58 -3.53
N ASP A 772 -36.18 -35.35 -2.27
CA ASP A 772 -36.60 -36.40 -1.35
C ASP A 772 -37.88 -36.07 -0.56
N ALA A 773 -38.14 -36.81 0.52
CA ALA A 773 -39.37 -36.64 1.30
C ALA A 773 -39.39 -35.34 2.12
N ALA A 774 -38.24 -34.70 2.36
CA ALA A 774 -38.13 -33.40 3.01
C ALA A 774 -38.75 -32.31 2.13
N ASP A 775 -38.51 -32.34 0.82
CA ASP A 775 -39.11 -31.38 -0.12
C ASP A 775 -40.63 -31.46 -0.17
N TYR A 776 -41.17 -32.68 -0.10
CA TYR A 776 -42.61 -32.87 0.00
C TYR A 776 -43.22 -32.14 1.19
N THR A 777 -42.51 -32.10 2.33
CA THR A 777 -42.98 -31.39 3.51
C THR A 777 -42.95 -29.88 3.31
N VAL A 778 -41.94 -29.35 2.61
CA VAL A 778 -41.88 -27.94 2.23
C VAL A 778 -43.06 -27.57 1.32
N TRP A 779 -43.34 -28.36 0.28
CA TRP A 779 -44.51 -28.12 -0.58
C TRP A 779 -45.83 -28.17 0.20
N ARG A 780 -46.04 -29.23 0.97
CA ARG A 780 -47.30 -29.47 1.66
C ARG A 780 -47.60 -28.36 2.67
N ASP A 781 -46.58 -27.92 3.40
CA ASP A 781 -46.74 -26.94 4.47
C ASP A 781 -46.93 -25.51 3.92
N ASN A 782 -46.56 -25.28 2.65
CA ASN A 782 -46.69 -24.00 1.97
C ASN A 782 -47.79 -23.94 0.89
N LEU A 783 -48.63 -24.98 0.76
CA LEU A 783 -49.70 -25.03 -0.25
C LEU A 783 -50.67 -23.83 -0.14
N GLY A 784 -50.76 -23.03 -1.21
CA GLY A 784 -51.56 -21.81 -1.28
C GLY A 784 -50.87 -20.55 -0.74
N LEU A 785 -49.60 -20.63 -0.35
CA LEU A 785 -48.74 -19.48 -0.02
C LEU A 785 -47.92 -19.04 -1.25
N ALA A 786 -47.10 -18.00 -1.10
CA ALA A 786 -46.23 -17.50 -2.17
C ALA A 786 -45.18 -18.55 -2.57
N ASP A 787 -44.95 -18.69 -3.87
CA ASP A 787 -44.06 -19.69 -4.47
C ASP A 787 -42.57 -19.57 -4.05
N ALA A 788 -42.16 -18.38 -3.60
CA ALA A 788 -40.86 -18.17 -2.96
C ALA A 788 -40.59 -19.12 -1.77
N ALA A 789 -41.65 -19.64 -1.13
CA ALA A 789 -41.53 -20.64 -0.07
C ALA A 789 -41.02 -22.01 -0.55
N LEU A 790 -40.93 -22.23 -1.86
CA LEU A 790 -40.35 -23.42 -2.49
C LEU A 790 -38.95 -23.15 -3.06
N ASN A 791 -38.24 -22.16 -2.51
CA ASN A 791 -36.93 -21.75 -2.99
C ASN A 791 -36.91 -21.33 -4.47
N GLY A 792 -38.06 -20.85 -4.97
CA GLY A 792 -38.25 -20.48 -6.38
C GLY A 792 -38.24 -21.67 -7.36
N ASN A 793 -38.34 -22.90 -6.85
CA ASN A 793 -38.25 -24.13 -7.63
C ASN A 793 -39.63 -24.74 -7.95
N GLY A 794 -40.72 -24.01 -7.66
CA GLY A 794 -42.07 -24.38 -8.06
C GLY A 794 -42.35 -24.10 -9.53
N VAL A 795 -43.33 -24.79 -10.10
CA VAL A 795 -43.98 -24.38 -11.36
C VAL A 795 -45.00 -23.27 -11.14
N GLY A 796 -45.50 -23.13 -9.90
CA GLY A 796 -46.42 -22.10 -9.47
C GLY A 796 -47.70 -22.02 -10.29
N ASP A 797 -48.42 -20.91 -10.13
CA ASP A 797 -49.49 -20.49 -11.02
C ASP A 797 -49.28 -19.04 -11.49
N PRO A 798 -50.07 -18.51 -12.44
CA PRO A 798 -49.94 -17.13 -12.91
C PRO A 798 -50.14 -16.05 -11.84
N SER A 799 -50.49 -16.42 -10.60
CA SER A 799 -50.57 -15.53 -9.44
C SER A 799 -49.43 -15.73 -8.44
N GLY A 800 -48.44 -16.58 -8.76
CA GLY A 800 -47.23 -16.80 -7.96
C GLY A 800 -47.47 -17.61 -6.68
N LEU A 801 -48.47 -18.48 -6.66
CA LEU A 801 -48.81 -19.31 -5.51
C LEU A 801 -48.33 -20.75 -5.66
N VAL A 802 -48.02 -21.39 -4.52
CA VAL A 802 -47.80 -22.84 -4.44
C VAL A 802 -49.12 -23.58 -4.71
N VAL A 803 -49.11 -24.45 -5.70
CA VAL A 803 -50.26 -25.16 -6.25
C VAL A 803 -50.04 -26.69 -6.30
N PRO A 804 -51.10 -27.46 -6.62
CA PRO A 804 -50.95 -28.91 -6.83
C PRO A 804 -50.02 -29.30 -7.98
N ALA A 805 -49.71 -28.39 -8.92
CA ALA A 805 -48.76 -28.66 -9.99
C ALA A 805 -47.31 -28.77 -9.49
N ASP A 806 -46.95 -28.12 -8.37
CA ASP A 806 -45.63 -28.25 -7.73
C ASP A 806 -45.43 -29.63 -7.11
N TYR A 807 -46.49 -30.24 -6.61
CA TYR A 807 -46.45 -31.64 -6.18
C TYR A 807 -46.18 -32.59 -7.35
N GLU A 808 -46.73 -32.30 -8.52
CA GLU A 808 -46.48 -33.07 -9.73
C GLU A 808 -45.02 -32.91 -10.20
N LEU A 809 -44.43 -31.72 -10.01
CA LEU A 809 -43.01 -31.45 -10.23
C LEU A 809 -42.11 -32.26 -9.27
N TRP A 810 -42.36 -32.18 -7.96
CA TRP A 810 -41.65 -32.97 -6.95
C TRP A 810 -41.76 -34.47 -7.24
N ARG A 811 -42.98 -34.96 -7.50
CA ARG A 811 -43.22 -36.38 -7.76
C ARG A 811 -42.52 -36.85 -9.04
N GLY A 812 -42.42 -35.99 -10.04
CA GLY A 812 -41.72 -36.27 -11.30
C GLY A 812 -40.22 -36.42 -11.14
N ASN A 813 -39.64 -35.77 -10.13
CA ASN A 813 -38.21 -35.71 -9.89
C ASN A 813 -37.76 -36.45 -8.61
N PHE A 814 -38.68 -37.07 -7.87
CA PHE A 814 -38.36 -37.78 -6.62
C PHE A 814 -37.25 -38.82 -6.80
N GLY A 815 -36.17 -38.66 -6.02
CA GLY A 815 -34.96 -39.47 -6.07
C GLY A 815 -33.91 -38.97 -7.07
N ALA A 816 -34.12 -37.84 -7.73
CA ALA A 816 -33.07 -37.17 -8.48
C ALA A 816 -32.06 -36.53 -7.51
N SER A 817 -30.80 -36.41 -7.95
CA SER A 817 -29.73 -35.76 -7.21
C SER A 817 -28.85 -35.00 -8.19
N SER A 818 -28.49 -33.76 -7.87
CA SER A 818 -27.51 -33.01 -8.66
C SER A 818 -26.12 -33.61 -8.43
N SER A 819 -25.44 -34.05 -9.50
CA SER A 819 -24.05 -34.49 -9.41
C SER A 819 -23.15 -33.28 -9.29
N ILE A 820 -23.00 -32.79 -8.07
CA ILE A 820 -21.84 -31.98 -7.70
C ILE A 820 -20.71 -32.99 -7.53
N ASP A 821 -19.62 -32.84 -8.29
CA ASP A 821 -18.36 -33.48 -7.94
C ASP A 821 -18.10 -33.12 -6.48
N SER A 822 -18.32 -34.10 -5.60
CA SER A 822 -18.13 -33.89 -4.18
C SER A 822 -16.69 -33.43 -4.03
N ALA A 823 -16.51 -32.19 -3.57
CA ALA A 823 -15.31 -31.78 -2.88
C ALA A 823 -14.90 -32.97 -2.01
N GLY A 824 -13.74 -33.54 -2.34
CA GLY A 824 -13.32 -34.82 -1.78
C GLY A 824 -13.54 -34.79 -0.29
N THR A 825 -14.22 -35.81 0.25
CA THR A 825 -14.44 -35.97 1.68
C THR A 825 -13.10 -35.76 2.39
N ALA A 826 -12.90 -34.56 2.95
CA ALA A 826 -11.80 -34.29 3.83
C ALA A 826 -11.92 -35.32 4.96
N PRO A 827 -10.86 -36.08 5.28
CA PRO A 827 -10.93 -37.02 6.39
C PRO A 827 -11.26 -36.21 7.65
N GLU A 828 -12.30 -36.64 8.38
CA GLU A 828 -12.72 -36.01 9.63
C GLU A 828 -11.51 -35.71 10.51
N PRO A 829 -11.40 -34.52 11.12
CA PRO A 829 -10.20 -34.16 11.85
C PRO A 829 -10.03 -35.13 13.02
N ALA A 830 -8.87 -35.79 13.07
CA ALA A 830 -8.45 -36.71 14.12
C ALA A 830 -8.42 -36.09 15.54
N SER A 831 -8.83 -34.84 15.69
CA SER A 831 -8.89 -34.08 16.94
C SER A 831 -9.91 -34.64 17.93
N VAL A 832 -11.05 -35.20 17.51
CA VAL A 832 -12.00 -35.87 18.44
C VAL A 832 -11.43 -37.20 18.94
N ALA A 833 -10.76 -37.96 18.07
CA ALA A 833 -10.09 -39.21 18.43
C ALA A 833 -8.87 -38.95 19.35
N MET A 834 -8.10 -37.89 19.08
CA MET A 834 -6.98 -37.44 19.92
C MET A 834 -7.45 -36.88 21.26
N ALA A 835 -8.56 -36.14 21.31
CA ALA A 835 -9.16 -35.65 22.55
C ALA A 835 -9.70 -36.81 23.41
N MET A 836 -10.34 -37.81 22.80
CA MET A 836 -10.76 -39.03 23.51
C MET A 836 -9.56 -39.87 23.97
N ALA A 837 -8.50 -39.99 23.17
CA ALA A 837 -7.28 -40.70 23.56
C ALA A 837 -6.55 -40.00 24.71
N ALA A 838 -6.49 -38.66 24.70
CA ALA A 838 -5.91 -37.85 25.77
C ALA A 838 -6.74 -37.93 27.07
N LEU A 839 -8.07 -37.92 26.97
CA LEU A 839 -8.96 -38.13 28.12
C LEU A 839 -8.77 -39.54 28.73
N LEU A 840 -8.69 -40.58 27.90
CA LEU A 840 -8.45 -41.94 28.36
C LEU A 840 -7.05 -42.14 28.97
N ALA A 841 -6.02 -41.46 28.44
CA ALA A 841 -4.67 -41.47 29.02
C ALA A 841 -4.58 -40.72 30.36
N SER A 842 -5.34 -39.63 30.53
CA SER A 842 -5.41 -38.87 31.79
C SER A 842 -6.12 -39.65 32.92
N LEU A 843 -7.06 -40.52 32.57
CA LEU A 843 -7.76 -41.40 33.52
C LEU A 843 -6.90 -42.61 33.94
N ALA A 844 -5.96 -43.06 33.10
CA ALA A 844 -5.08 -44.19 33.37
C ALA A 844 -3.90 -43.86 34.30
N THR A 845 -3.50 -42.59 34.43
CA THR A 845 -2.35 -42.16 35.26
C THR A 845 -2.71 -41.81 36.70
N ARG A 846 -3.99 -41.76 37.07
CA ARG A 846 -4.40 -41.64 38.48
C ARG A 846 -4.40 -43.00 39.19
N ARG A 847 -3.22 -43.53 39.53
CA ARG A 847 -3.07 -44.39 40.71
C ARG A 847 -1.63 -44.45 41.26
N ARG A 848 -1.56 -44.01 42.54
CA ARG A 848 -0.59 -44.29 43.60
C ARG A 848 0.60 -43.32 43.71
N VAL A 849 0.37 -42.22 44.43
CA VAL A 849 1.43 -41.59 45.24
C VAL A 849 1.38 -42.22 46.65
N PRO A 850 2.52 -42.71 47.19
CA PRO A 850 2.59 -43.33 48.51
C PRO A 850 2.41 -42.32 49.64
N HIS A 851 1.72 -42.76 50.68
CA HIS A 851 1.59 -42.09 51.97
C HIS A 851 2.98 -42.00 52.64
N CYS A 852 3.40 -40.80 53.05
CA CYS A 852 4.50 -40.62 54.00
C CYS A 852 4.09 -39.59 55.07
N PRO A 853 4.39 -39.83 56.36
CA PRO A 853 3.63 -39.29 57.47
C PRO A 853 4.15 -37.93 57.97
N GLU A 854 3.23 -37.19 58.58
CA GLU A 854 3.43 -35.94 59.29
C GLU A 854 4.60 -36.02 60.28
N ARG A 855 5.41 -34.96 60.28
CA ARG A 855 6.33 -34.65 61.37
C ARG A 855 6.04 -33.23 61.82
N ASP A 856 5.34 -33.15 62.95
CA ASP A 856 5.14 -31.94 63.74
C ASP A 856 6.49 -31.27 64.11
N TRP A 857 6.49 -29.94 64.15
CA TRP A 857 6.64 -29.09 65.36
C TRP A 857 7.29 -27.75 64.98
N LYS A 858 6.61 -26.67 65.41
CA LYS A 858 7.10 -25.38 65.93
C LYS A 858 8.32 -24.70 65.31
#